data_AF-A0A7X6A824-F1
#
_entry.id   AF-A0A7X6A824-F1
#
_cell.length_a   1.000
_cell.length_b   1.000
_cell.length_c   1.000
_cell.angle_alpha   90.00
_cell.angle_beta   90.00
_cell.angle_gamma   90.00
#
_symmetry.space_group_name_H-M   'P 1'
#
loop_
_entity.id
_entity.type
_entity.pdbx_description
1 polymer ?
#
loop_
_entity_poly.entity_id
_entity_poly.type
_entity_poly.pdbx_seq_one_letter_code
_entity_poly.pdbx_strand_id
1 'polypeptide(L)'
;MRVLLVVGYVGVVVLGFVTDVQPRVFWTMLLPLLPVSIVLMGYGRWRRICPLAFFGEIGRKLNRGAQRRVPRWFERWFFGIAFAALLAMLVFRLVATNGDGRWLGGLLVVLAIAALVTNTIFTGKTWCNFFCPVSFVERLYTEPRSLRRTPNSQCTRCTACKSSCPDIDAENAYWRDLTSSGRRLATFAFPGLVLAFYTYYWLRHGDWEAYFDGRWTRRLVDAELWFGQGFFFWPELPAVVAATLTLTLFSAASLAVFLLVERSMAGVVDEPERRRHLALGLAAFSAFSIFYFFAGAPSLRQVPGGTRVVAFTMPLLATLFLVKRWNRTHEDFIREKGAAKLLKSWPFDEPPPDDPREVYGWVKAGKLAHEQSVAAYASTVREMIADGLVRKGELRLLEGVREQLGISEREHAKVIDRLSAEERDLFEREDGAGIEGRAQLEGYEAALAEALLRRASDAEVDALRLAFGVTPEDHERLLRQLRGGAGALVQRARDRVEHVRVVRRDLETFSAGRVTDGVAFLTFLLLRDQRAAICRVFEVLEAIGPRESVRALRFRLFGGDRESRRRVVEQLAETCSVGVEIVRQLEPWIVDPVPTEPVHDETAWARARERLALSSDRYLRGAIVWVASQSDEPGARRIVGGGLKDADPLVREIAHRILFGKPAPPYVPFNGLADLQKMQYLRGIRLFSGLDPEDLHDLCGFVTEETFRPGETLCSEGDVDNDDFFVVLEGRASVSVTTPDGEREVAVLAEGEVVGEMSMLDGSPRSATARPKAGGIRVLRVSGEKFRRRLLPRARVAAPLLATLAERIRNVSH
;
A
#
# COMPACT_ATOMS: atom_id res chain seq x y z
N MET A 1 4.45 -19.49 1.46
CA MET A 1 5.90 -19.79 1.56
C MET A 1 6.55 -19.25 2.83
N ARG A 2 6.54 -17.94 3.13
CA ARG A 2 7.16 -17.40 4.37
C ARG A 2 6.63 -18.04 5.66
N VAL A 3 5.31 -18.23 5.77
CA VAL A 3 4.67 -18.93 6.90
C VAL A 3 5.20 -20.36 7.04
N LEU A 4 5.30 -21.12 5.94
CA LEU A 4 5.82 -22.49 5.95
C LEU A 4 7.27 -22.57 6.45
N LEU A 5 8.13 -21.60 6.09
CA LEU A 5 9.52 -21.57 6.54
C LEU A 5 9.64 -21.16 8.01
N VAL A 6 8.76 -20.29 8.51
CA VAL A 6 8.68 -19.98 9.95
C VAL A 6 8.20 -21.20 10.73
N VAL A 7 7.16 -21.89 10.26
CA VAL A 7 6.69 -23.15 10.84
C VAL A 7 7.80 -24.20 10.81
N GLY A 8 8.53 -24.32 9.71
CA GLY A 8 9.69 -25.20 9.60
C GLY A 8 10.80 -24.84 10.59
N TYR A 9 11.10 -23.54 10.76
CA TYR A 9 12.09 -23.07 11.75
C TYR A 9 11.68 -23.41 13.18
N VAL A 10 10.42 -23.12 13.55
CA VAL A 10 9.88 -23.47 14.87
C VAL A 10 9.85 -24.98 15.06
N GLY A 11 9.47 -25.74 14.04
CA GLY A 11 9.50 -27.20 14.05
C GLY A 11 10.90 -27.74 14.29
N VAL A 12 11.92 -27.20 13.62
CA VAL A 12 13.33 -27.54 13.88
C VAL A 12 13.67 -27.23 15.34
N VAL A 13 13.36 -26.03 15.86
CA VAL A 13 13.63 -25.67 17.26
C VAL A 13 12.99 -26.66 18.23
N VAL A 14 11.69 -26.94 18.09
CA VAL A 14 10.95 -27.85 18.97
C VAL A 14 11.50 -29.27 18.90
N LEU A 15 11.76 -29.78 17.69
CA LEU A 15 12.34 -31.11 17.50
C LEU A 15 13.71 -31.24 18.14
N GLY A 16 14.48 -30.16 18.29
CA GLY A 16 15.76 -30.19 18.99
C GLY A 16 15.65 -30.44 20.49
N PHE A 17 14.54 -30.04 21.12
CA PHE A 17 14.31 -30.32 22.53
C PHE A 17 13.67 -31.71 22.77
N VAL A 18 13.16 -32.35 21.72
CA VAL A 18 12.42 -33.63 21.82
C VAL A 18 13.19 -34.81 21.21
N THR A 19 14.04 -34.57 20.20
CA THR A 19 14.68 -35.64 19.41
C THR A 19 16.16 -35.36 19.15
N ASP A 20 16.97 -36.42 19.14
CA ASP A 20 18.41 -36.34 18.84
C ASP A 20 18.75 -36.44 17.34
N VAL A 21 17.73 -36.61 16.48
CA VAL A 21 17.91 -36.72 15.02
C VAL A 21 18.08 -35.34 14.35
N GLN A 22 17.63 -34.29 15.03
CA GLN A 22 17.55 -32.93 14.49
C GLN A 22 18.92 -32.33 14.10
N PRO A 23 20.01 -32.43 14.89
CA PRO A 23 21.34 -31.93 14.50
C PRO A 23 21.88 -32.56 13.22
N ARG A 24 21.67 -33.87 13.03
CA ARG A 24 22.11 -34.59 11.83
C ARG A 24 21.48 -33.99 10.59
N VAL A 25 20.14 -33.95 10.53
CA VAL A 25 19.41 -33.41 9.37
C VAL A 25 19.76 -31.93 9.15
N PHE A 26 19.86 -31.15 10.22
CA PHE A 26 20.17 -29.72 10.12
C PHE A 26 21.55 -29.47 9.51
N TRP A 27 22.61 -30.10 10.05
CA TRP A 27 23.99 -29.82 9.63
C TRP A 27 24.41 -30.52 8.33
N THR A 28 23.87 -31.71 8.03
CA THR A 28 24.29 -32.47 6.83
C THR A 28 23.34 -32.31 5.64
N MET A 29 22.13 -31.78 5.84
CA MET A 29 21.16 -31.57 4.75
C MET A 29 20.71 -30.12 4.64
N LEU A 30 20.15 -29.52 5.70
CA LEU A 30 19.56 -28.17 5.62
C LEU A 30 20.62 -27.07 5.42
N LEU A 31 21.72 -27.09 6.18
CA LEU A 31 22.78 -26.09 6.05
C LEU A 31 23.47 -26.14 4.68
N PRO A 32 23.86 -27.30 4.11
CA PRO A 32 24.43 -27.35 2.76
C PRO A 32 23.50 -26.84 1.65
N LEU A 33 22.19 -26.94 1.81
CA LEU A 33 21.22 -26.38 0.85
C LEU A 33 21.15 -24.85 0.90
N LEU A 34 21.55 -24.24 2.02
CA LEU A 34 21.39 -22.80 2.24
C LEU A 34 22.19 -21.92 1.26
N PRO A 35 23.53 -22.08 1.08
CA PRO A 35 24.27 -21.23 0.14
C PRO A 35 23.77 -21.34 -1.31
N VAL A 36 23.53 -22.57 -1.81
CA VAL A 36 22.95 -22.78 -3.15
C VAL A 36 21.56 -22.13 -3.27
N SER A 37 20.72 -22.24 -2.25
CA SER A 37 19.40 -21.59 -2.25
C SER A 37 19.52 -20.06 -2.35
N ILE A 38 20.43 -19.45 -1.59
CA ILE A 38 20.70 -18.00 -1.63
C ILE A 38 21.16 -17.58 -3.03
N VAL A 39 22.10 -18.34 -3.60
CA VAL A 39 22.69 -18.11 -4.92
C VAL A 39 21.66 -18.20 -6.05
N LEU A 40 20.78 -19.21 -6.01
CA LEU A 40 19.74 -19.45 -7.02
C LEU A 40 18.53 -18.50 -6.88
N MET A 41 18.10 -18.21 -5.65
CA MET A 41 16.96 -17.32 -5.39
C MET A 41 17.33 -15.85 -5.57
N GLY A 42 18.58 -15.49 -5.28
CA GLY A 42 19.07 -14.12 -5.26
C GLY A 42 18.80 -13.41 -3.94
N TYR A 43 19.62 -12.39 -3.67
CA TYR A 43 19.66 -11.61 -2.43
C TYR A 43 18.27 -11.17 -1.91
N GLY A 44 17.52 -10.45 -2.73
CA GLY A 44 16.24 -9.84 -2.30
C GLY A 44 15.11 -10.84 -2.05
N ARG A 45 15.15 -12.03 -2.67
CA ARG A 45 14.15 -13.09 -2.43
C ARG A 45 14.47 -13.87 -1.16
N TRP A 46 15.74 -14.20 -0.93
CA TRP A 46 16.18 -14.88 0.28
C TRP A 46 15.77 -14.13 1.56
N ARG A 47 16.03 -12.82 1.62
CA ARG A 47 15.67 -11.99 2.78
C ARG A 47 14.17 -11.93 3.07
N ARG A 48 13.31 -12.11 2.06
CA ARG A 48 11.86 -12.13 2.23
C ARG A 48 11.34 -13.42 2.87
N ILE A 49 12.08 -14.52 2.70
CA ILE A 49 11.65 -15.85 3.12
C ILE A 49 12.39 -16.33 4.38
N CYS A 50 13.51 -15.69 4.72
CA CYS A 50 14.30 -15.97 5.91
C CYS A 50 13.47 -15.88 7.20
N PRO A 51 13.44 -16.93 8.04
CA PRO A 51 12.73 -16.92 9.32
C PRO A 51 13.23 -15.86 10.30
N LEU A 52 14.55 -15.61 10.37
CA LEU A 52 15.12 -14.58 11.25
C LEU A 52 14.67 -13.16 10.86
N ALA A 53 14.49 -12.90 9.56
CA ALA A 53 13.94 -11.63 9.10
C ALA A 53 12.48 -11.43 9.52
N PHE A 54 11.72 -12.51 9.72
CA PHE A 54 10.36 -12.47 10.28
C PHE A 54 10.37 -12.09 11.77
N PHE A 55 11.24 -12.68 12.60
CA PHE A 55 11.37 -12.27 14.00
C PHE A 55 11.81 -10.80 14.14
N GLY A 56 12.72 -10.34 13.27
CA GLY A 56 13.06 -8.91 13.19
C GLY A 56 11.89 -8.02 12.80
N GLU A 57 10.97 -8.49 11.94
CA GLU A 57 9.74 -7.74 11.62
C GLU A 57 8.80 -7.62 12.83
N ILE A 58 8.66 -8.69 13.63
CA ILE A 58 7.90 -8.64 14.88
C ILE A 58 8.50 -7.59 15.82
N GLY A 59 9.83 -7.56 15.99
CA GLY A 59 10.51 -6.55 16.80
C GLY A 59 10.16 -5.11 16.41
N ARG A 60 10.10 -4.81 15.10
CA ARG A 60 9.67 -3.49 14.61
C ARG A 60 8.22 -3.15 14.94
N LYS A 61 7.32 -4.14 14.89
CA LYS A 61 5.89 -3.94 15.19
C LYS A 61 5.64 -3.78 16.69
N LEU A 62 6.46 -4.40 17.54
CA LEU A 62 6.36 -4.30 18.99
C LEU A 62 6.85 -2.94 19.52
N ASN A 63 7.70 -2.24 18.79
CA ASN A 63 8.20 -0.95 19.25
C ASN A 63 7.14 0.16 19.09
N ARG A 64 6.89 0.91 20.18
CA ARG A 64 6.00 2.08 20.25
C ARG A 64 6.76 3.43 20.35
N GLY A 65 8.09 3.41 20.37
CA GLY A 65 8.96 4.59 20.53
C GLY A 65 9.98 4.79 19.39
N ALA A 66 10.85 5.79 19.55
CA ALA A 66 11.82 6.19 18.54
C ALA A 66 12.97 5.16 18.42
N GLN A 67 12.99 4.41 17.32
CA GLN A 67 14.11 3.55 16.96
C GLN A 67 15.32 4.41 16.55
N ARG A 68 16.53 3.98 16.91
CA ARG A 68 17.78 4.69 16.54
C ARG A 68 18.50 4.03 15.36
N ARG A 69 19.30 4.80 14.62
CA ARG A 69 20.25 4.25 13.63
C ARG A 69 21.48 3.68 14.35
N VAL A 70 22.17 2.76 13.69
CA VAL A 70 23.44 2.24 14.22
C VAL A 70 24.52 3.33 14.20
N PRO A 71 25.46 3.35 15.17
CA PRO A 71 26.58 4.29 15.14
C PRO A 71 27.47 4.11 13.91
N ARG A 72 28.04 5.19 13.37
CA ARG A 72 28.90 5.16 12.17
C ARG A 72 30.15 4.28 12.32
N TRP A 73 30.72 4.22 13.53
CA TRP A 73 31.86 3.33 13.78
C TRP A 73 31.47 1.85 13.62
N PHE A 74 30.26 1.48 14.01
CA PHE A 74 29.74 0.13 13.87
C PHE A 74 29.52 -0.21 12.40
N GLU A 75 28.91 0.72 11.65
CA GLU A 75 28.70 0.56 10.21
C GLU A 75 30.02 0.40 9.43
N ARG A 76 31.12 1.02 9.86
CA ARG A 76 32.43 0.83 9.21
C ARG A 76 33.01 -0.58 9.42
N TRP A 77 32.80 -1.17 10.59
CA TRP A 77 33.43 -2.43 11.00
C TRP A 77 32.52 -3.66 10.94
N PHE A 78 31.28 -3.51 10.47
CA PHE A 78 30.28 -4.59 10.56
C PHE A 78 30.70 -5.90 9.88
N PHE A 79 31.47 -5.86 8.78
CA PHE A 79 32.01 -7.06 8.14
C PHE A 79 32.92 -7.86 9.08
N GLY A 80 33.79 -7.16 9.82
CA GLY A 80 34.66 -7.79 10.81
C GLY A 80 33.88 -8.32 12.01
N ILE A 81 32.88 -7.58 12.48
CA ILE A 81 32.00 -8.00 13.59
C ILE A 81 31.19 -9.25 13.21
N ALA A 82 30.59 -9.25 12.02
CA ALA A 82 29.83 -10.40 11.50
C ALA A 82 30.74 -11.61 11.30
N PHE A 83 31.99 -11.41 10.84
CA PHE A 83 32.98 -12.48 10.72
C PHE A 83 33.40 -13.05 12.08
N ALA A 84 33.65 -12.20 13.08
CA ALA A 84 33.97 -12.64 14.44
C ALA A 84 32.80 -13.42 15.07
N ALA A 85 31.56 -12.95 14.88
CA ALA A 85 30.37 -13.67 15.32
C ALA A 85 30.22 -15.04 14.64
N LEU A 86 30.51 -15.12 13.33
CA LEU A 86 30.53 -16.38 12.59
C LEU A 86 31.60 -17.34 13.11
N LEU A 87 32.81 -16.84 13.38
CA LEU A 87 33.89 -17.64 13.97
C LEU A 87 33.49 -18.19 15.34
N ALA A 88 32.98 -17.36 16.23
CA ALA A 88 32.50 -17.80 17.55
C ALA A 88 31.38 -18.84 17.44
N MET A 89 30.44 -18.66 16.49
CA MET A 89 29.38 -19.62 16.23
C MET A 89 29.91 -20.95 15.69
N LEU A 90 30.99 -20.95 14.89
CA LEU A 90 31.64 -22.18 14.41
C LEU A 90 32.42 -22.91 15.50
N VAL A 91 33.11 -22.19 16.40
CA VAL A 91 33.72 -22.80 17.60
C VAL A 91 32.64 -23.47 18.44
N PHE A 92 31.56 -22.74 18.75
CA PHE A 92 30.44 -23.26 19.50
C PHE A 92 29.79 -24.46 18.81
N ARG A 93 29.71 -24.44 17.48
CA ARG A 93 29.23 -25.58 16.70
C ARG A 93 30.06 -26.83 16.92
N LEU A 94 31.39 -26.70 16.89
CA LEU A 94 32.31 -27.83 17.03
C LEU A 94 32.21 -28.52 18.39
N VAL A 95 31.97 -27.75 19.46
CA VAL A 95 31.98 -28.29 20.84
C VAL A 95 30.59 -28.53 21.44
N ALA A 96 29.53 -27.90 20.92
CA ALA A 96 28.19 -27.94 21.54
C ALA A 96 27.05 -28.39 20.61
N THR A 97 26.93 -27.86 19.40
CA THR A 97 25.67 -28.04 18.63
C THR A 97 25.68 -29.18 17.62
N ASN A 98 26.79 -29.90 17.49
CA ASN A 98 27.00 -30.87 16.42
C ASN A 98 26.15 -32.15 16.57
N GLY A 99 26.04 -32.68 17.79
CA GLY A 99 25.30 -33.92 18.06
C GLY A 99 24.20 -33.81 19.12
N ASP A 100 23.96 -32.62 19.68
CA ASP A 100 22.94 -32.40 20.71
C ASP A 100 21.89 -31.38 20.23
N GLY A 101 20.64 -31.84 20.17
CA GLY A 101 19.50 -31.05 19.71
C GLY A 101 19.14 -29.89 20.63
N ARG A 102 19.41 -29.99 21.93
CA ARG A 102 19.05 -28.96 22.92
C ARG A 102 19.94 -27.73 22.75
N TRP A 103 21.23 -27.94 22.55
CA TRP A 103 22.18 -26.87 22.28
C TRP A 103 21.92 -26.20 20.92
N LEU A 104 21.59 -26.98 19.89
CA LEU A 104 21.21 -26.44 18.59
C LEU A 104 19.89 -25.65 18.66
N GLY A 105 18.86 -26.20 19.29
CA GLY A 105 17.57 -25.54 19.52
C GLY A 105 17.74 -24.24 20.30
N GLY A 106 18.52 -24.26 21.38
CA GLY A 106 18.87 -23.08 22.18
C GLY A 106 19.56 -22.00 21.36
N LEU A 107 20.55 -22.36 20.53
CA LEU A 107 21.24 -21.41 19.65
C LEU A 107 20.27 -20.74 18.66
N LEU A 108 19.36 -21.51 18.07
CA LEU A 108 18.33 -20.99 17.15
C LEU A 108 17.33 -20.07 17.88
N VAL A 109 16.96 -20.38 19.12
CA VAL A 109 16.13 -19.48 19.96
C VAL A 109 16.87 -18.18 20.23
N VAL A 110 18.15 -18.23 20.64
CA VAL A 110 18.97 -17.05 20.88
C VAL A 110 19.08 -16.17 19.63
N LEU A 111 19.29 -16.76 18.45
CA LEU A 111 19.32 -16.00 17.19
C LEU A 111 17.97 -15.34 16.86
N ALA A 112 16.85 -16.02 17.11
CA ALA A 112 15.52 -15.46 16.90
C ALA A 112 15.23 -14.29 17.87
N ILE A 113 15.59 -14.44 19.14
CA ILE A 113 15.48 -13.38 20.15
C ILE A 113 16.39 -12.21 19.79
N ALA A 114 17.64 -12.46 19.41
CA ALA A 114 18.58 -11.41 19.00
C ALA A 114 18.07 -10.64 17.78
N ALA A 115 17.49 -11.33 16.79
CA ALA A 115 16.84 -10.69 15.63
C ALA A 115 15.66 -9.81 16.05
N LEU A 116 14.83 -10.28 16.98
CA LEU A 116 13.70 -9.53 17.53
C LEU A 116 14.18 -8.29 18.30
N VAL A 117 15.08 -8.45 19.29
CA VAL A 117 15.59 -7.39 20.16
C VAL A 117 16.39 -6.34 19.39
N THR A 118 17.22 -6.75 18.44
CA THR A 118 17.96 -5.80 17.59
C THR A 118 17.00 -4.85 16.87
N ASN A 119 15.90 -5.40 16.37
CA ASN A 119 14.90 -4.66 15.62
C ASN A 119 13.81 -4.01 16.49
N THR A 120 13.81 -4.20 17.82
CA THR A 120 13.10 -3.29 18.72
C THR A 120 13.94 -2.04 18.97
N ILE A 121 15.27 -2.15 19.09
CA ILE A 121 16.17 -1.04 19.41
C ILE A 121 16.49 -0.18 18.17
N PHE A 122 16.79 -0.81 17.03
CA PHE A 122 17.31 -0.14 15.84
C PHE A 122 16.30 -0.11 14.68
N THR A 123 16.41 0.92 13.82
CA THR A 123 15.47 1.13 12.70
C THR A 123 15.66 0.12 11.58
N GLY A 124 14.61 -0.05 10.75
CA GLY A 124 14.71 -0.75 9.47
C GLY A 124 15.19 -2.20 9.57
N LYS A 125 16.10 -2.62 8.67
CA LYS A 125 16.60 -4.01 8.59
C LYS A 125 17.97 -4.18 9.25
N THR A 126 18.17 -3.55 10.40
CA THR A 126 19.46 -3.53 11.11
C THR A 126 20.00 -4.94 11.37
N TRP A 127 19.21 -5.88 11.91
CA TRP A 127 19.66 -7.26 12.11
C TRP A 127 20.25 -7.87 10.83
N CYS A 128 19.49 -7.85 9.74
CA CYS A 128 19.90 -8.43 8.47
C CYS A 128 21.10 -7.71 7.83
N ASN A 129 21.31 -6.43 8.11
CA ASN A 129 22.41 -5.67 7.51
C ASN A 129 23.71 -5.75 8.29
N PHE A 130 23.64 -5.95 9.60
CA PHE A 130 24.75 -5.68 10.50
C PHE A 130 25.09 -6.82 11.47
N PHE A 131 24.09 -7.55 11.98
CA PHE A 131 24.28 -8.53 13.06
C PHE A 131 24.15 -9.98 12.59
N CYS A 132 23.38 -10.23 11.53
CA CYS A 132 23.13 -11.57 11.02
C CYS A 132 24.41 -12.21 10.45
N PRO A 133 24.91 -13.32 11.03
CA PRO A 133 26.13 -13.99 10.54
C PRO A 133 25.97 -14.50 9.10
N VAL A 134 24.75 -14.89 8.72
CA VAL A 134 24.43 -15.36 7.36
C VAL A 134 24.45 -14.21 6.36
N SER A 135 24.27 -12.95 6.77
CA SER A 135 24.33 -11.81 5.84
C SER A 135 25.70 -11.66 5.20
N PHE A 136 26.79 -12.01 5.90
CA PHE A 136 28.12 -11.99 5.31
C PHE A 136 28.24 -13.01 4.17
N VAL A 137 27.80 -14.25 4.43
CA VAL A 137 27.82 -15.35 3.45
C VAL A 137 26.92 -15.05 2.25
N GLU A 138 25.73 -14.50 2.52
CA GLU A 138 24.78 -14.05 1.50
C GLU A 138 25.45 -13.07 0.53
N ARG A 139 26.07 -12.01 1.05
CA ARG A 139 26.73 -10.99 0.24
C ARG A 139 27.94 -11.54 -0.51
N LEU A 140 28.74 -12.37 0.15
CA LEU A 140 29.92 -12.98 -0.45
C LEU A 140 29.61 -13.75 -1.74
N TYR A 141 28.50 -14.51 -1.75
CA TYR A 141 28.12 -15.36 -2.87
C TYR A 141 27.19 -14.71 -3.89
N THR A 142 26.54 -13.58 -3.56
CA THR A 142 25.55 -12.93 -4.44
C THR A 142 25.99 -11.58 -5.01
N GLU A 143 27.00 -10.93 -4.44
CA GLU A 143 27.53 -9.64 -4.94
C GLU A 143 28.65 -9.86 -5.99
N PRO A 144 28.80 -8.96 -6.98
CA PRO A 144 28.06 -7.70 -7.18
C PRO A 144 26.65 -7.89 -7.76
N ARG A 145 26.36 -9.02 -8.41
CA ARG A 145 25.06 -9.30 -9.04
C ARG A 145 24.63 -10.74 -8.83
N SER A 146 23.40 -10.90 -8.31
CA SER A 146 22.71 -12.19 -8.29
C SER A 146 22.43 -12.70 -9.73
N LEU A 147 22.13 -13.99 -9.88
CA LEU A 147 21.73 -14.56 -11.18
C LEU A 147 20.44 -13.93 -11.74
N ARG A 148 19.54 -13.50 -10.85
CA ARG A 148 18.27 -12.87 -11.19
C ARG A 148 18.22 -11.47 -10.60
N ARG A 149 17.76 -10.49 -11.38
CA ARG A 149 17.32 -9.20 -10.82
C ARG A 149 16.12 -9.48 -9.94
N THR A 150 16.23 -9.10 -8.67
CA THR A 150 15.12 -9.23 -7.72
C THR A 150 14.71 -7.83 -7.29
N PRO A 151 13.42 -7.49 -7.29
CA PRO A 151 12.99 -6.20 -6.78
C PRO A 151 13.39 -6.07 -5.31
N ASN A 152 13.60 -4.83 -4.86
CA ASN A 152 13.94 -4.47 -3.49
C ASN A 152 13.09 -5.27 -2.50
N SER A 153 13.70 -5.70 -1.38
CA SER A 153 13.13 -6.66 -0.42
C SER A 153 11.97 -6.11 0.43
N GLN A 154 11.23 -5.12 -0.08
CA GLN A 154 9.98 -4.59 0.46
C GLN A 154 10.09 -4.12 1.92
N CYS A 155 11.00 -3.20 2.20
CA CYS A 155 10.74 -2.29 3.31
C CYS A 155 9.41 -1.58 3.00
N THR A 156 8.35 -1.84 3.77
CA THR A 156 7.07 -1.13 3.62
C THR A 156 7.22 0.37 3.87
N ARG A 157 8.28 0.75 4.61
CA ARG A 157 8.68 2.11 4.94
C ARG A 157 10.21 2.15 4.96
N CYS A 158 10.83 3.05 4.20
CA CYS A 158 12.28 3.26 4.26
C CYS A 158 12.62 4.17 5.45
N THR A 159 13.54 3.76 6.31
CA THR A 159 14.05 4.58 7.44
C THR A 159 15.52 5.00 7.24
N ALA A 160 16.06 4.76 6.04
CA ALA A 160 17.48 4.90 5.70
C ALA A 160 18.41 4.30 6.77
N CYS A 161 18.15 3.03 7.14
CA CYS A 161 18.84 2.34 8.24
C CYS A 161 20.31 1.96 7.99
N LYS A 162 20.77 1.97 6.72
CA LYS A 162 22.16 1.70 6.30
C LYS A 162 22.46 2.62 5.11
N SER A 163 23.67 3.18 5.06
CA SER A 163 24.17 3.90 3.88
C SER A 163 24.44 2.92 2.73
N SER A 164 24.09 3.32 1.50
CA SER A 164 24.18 2.44 0.32
C SER A 164 23.52 1.09 0.57
N CYS A 165 22.20 1.13 0.81
CA CYS A 165 21.44 -0.02 1.23
C CYS A 165 21.38 -1.07 0.12
N PRO A 166 21.89 -2.30 0.34
CA PRO A 166 21.89 -3.35 -0.68
C PRO A 166 20.48 -3.85 -1.05
N ASP A 167 19.48 -3.55 -0.23
CA ASP A 167 18.09 -3.84 -0.58
C ASP A 167 17.57 -2.86 -1.66
N ILE A 168 18.05 -1.61 -1.69
CA ILE A 168 17.75 -0.64 -2.75
C ILE A 168 18.57 -0.95 -4.01
N ASP A 169 19.89 -1.03 -3.84
CA ASP A 169 20.83 -1.33 -4.92
C ASP A 169 22.03 -2.13 -4.38
N ALA A 170 21.96 -3.45 -4.52
CA ALA A 170 22.99 -4.38 -4.07
C ALA A 170 24.35 -4.15 -4.74
N GLU A 171 24.35 -3.71 -6.01
CA GLU A 171 25.59 -3.49 -6.74
C GLU A 171 26.24 -2.17 -6.35
N ASN A 172 25.45 -1.10 -6.18
CA ASN A 172 25.96 0.15 -5.60
C ASN A 172 26.56 -0.12 -4.21
N ALA A 173 25.83 -0.85 -3.35
CA ALA A 173 26.30 -1.23 -2.03
C ALA A 173 27.63 -2.00 -2.09
N TYR A 174 27.78 -2.93 -3.04
CA TYR A 174 29.03 -3.66 -3.27
C TYR A 174 30.20 -2.74 -3.58
N TRP A 175 30.04 -1.85 -4.56
CA TRP A 175 31.12 -0.94 -4.98
C TRP A 175 31.50 0.04 -3.87
N ARG A 176 30.52 0.51 -3.11
CA ARG A 176 30.72 1.40 -1.95
C ARG A 176 31.45 0.71 -0.80
N ASP A 177 31.13 -0.56 -0.56
CA ASP A 177 31.76 -1.39 0.48
C ASP A 177 33.12 -2.00 0.01
N LEU A 178 33.51 -1.87 -1.27
CA LEU A 178 34.65 -2.58 -1.88
C LEU A 178 35.99 -2.27 -1.19
N THR A 179 36.19 -1.01 -0.83
CA THR A 179 37.43 -0.51 -0.23
C THR A 179 37.45 -0.65 1.30
N SER A 180 36.37 -1.15 1.90
CA SER A 180 36.30 -1.38 3.35
C SER A 180 37.36 -2.38 3.82
N SER A 181 38.17 -1.97 4.79
CA SER A 181 39.17 -2.83 5.42
C SER A 181 38.53 -4.04 6.11
N GLY A 182 37.36 -3.85 6.73
CA GLY A 182 36.61 -4.94 7.37
C GLY A 182 36.13 -5.98 6.35
N ARG A 183 35.67 -5.54 5.18
CA ARG A 183 35.27 -6.42 4.07
C ARG A 183 36.47 -7.21 3.56
N ARG A 184 37.57 -6.51 3.26
CA ARG A 184 38.84 -7.10 2.81
C ARG A 184 39.28 -8.22 3.76
N LEU A 185 39.35 -7.92 5.05
CA LEU A 185 39.77 -8.87 6.07
C LEU A 185 38.84 -10.09 6.13
N ALA A 186 37.53 -9.87 6.27
CA ALA A 186 36.56 -10.95 6.43
C ALA A 186 36.52 -11.87 5.20
N THR A 187 36.47 -11.30 3.99
CA THR A 187 36.40 -12.11 2.77
C THR A 187 37.69 -12.88 2.48
N PHE A 188 38.87 -12.31 2.72
CA PHE A 188 40.14 -13.01 2.51
C PHE A 188 40.42 -14.08 3.57
N ALA A 189 39.95 -13.89 4.79
CA ALA A 189 40.07 -14.88 5.86
C ALA A 189 39.09 -16.06 5.71
N PHE A 190 37.95 -15.85 5.05
CA PHE A 190 36.85 -16.82 5.00
C PHE A 190 37.17 -18.17 4.36
N PRO A 191 37.91 -18.29 3.23
CA PRO A 191 38.29 -19.59 2.67
C PRO A 191 39.06 -20.44 3.67
N GLY A 192 39.99 -19.82 4.39
CA GLY A 192 40.71 -20.42 5.51
C GLY A 192 39.78 -20.88 6.62
N LEU A 193 38.86 -20.03 7.06
CA LEU A 193 37.87 -20.39 8.09
C LEU A 193 37.04 -21.63 7.70
N VAL A 194 36.59 -21.70 6.44
CA VAL A 194 35.82 -22.83 5.93
C VAL A 194 36.67 -24.10 5.92
N LEU A 195 37.90 -24.02 5.41
CA LEU A 195 38.82 -25.16 5.40
C LEU A 195 39.12 -25.65 6.83
N ALA A 196 39.44 -24.71 7.73
CA ALA A 196 39.78 -24.95 9.12
C ALA A 196 38.70 -25.75 9.85
N PHE A 197 37.43 -25.41 9.61
CA PHE A 197 36.30 -26.10 10.24
C PHE A 197 36.32 -27.60 9.96
N TYR A 198 36.60 -27.99 8.70
CA TYR A 198 36.66 -29.40 8.33
C TYR A 198 37.99 -30.05 8.73
N THR A 199 39.11 -29.34 8.56
CA THR A 199 40.44 -29.83 8.94
C THR A 199 40.57 -30.05 10.45
N TYR A 200 39.80 -29.34 11.28
CA TYR A 200 39.78 -29.57 12.72
C TYR A 200 39.41 -31.02 13.10
N TYR A 201 38.52 -31.68 12.36
CA TYR A 201 38.19 -33.09 12.62
C TYR A 201 39.41 -33.99 12.42
N TRP A 202 40.19 -33.74 11.38
CA TRP A 202 41.45 -34.44 11.14
C TRP A 202 42.50 -34.10 12.20
N LEU A 203 42.66 -32.82 12.57
CA LEU A 203 43.61 -32.40 13.61
C LEU A 203 43.27 -32.98 15.00
N ARG A 204 41.98 -33.24 15.26
CA ARG A 204 41.52 -33.84 16.53
C ARG A 204 41.70 -35.35 16.58
N HIS A 205 41.44 -36.05 15.47
CA HIS A 205 41.37 -37.52 15.45
C HIS A 205 42.50 -38.23 14.69
N GLY A 206 43.22 -37.52 13.82
CA GLY A 206 44.31 -38.08 13.01
C GLY A 206 43.87 -38.66 11.65
N ASP A 207 42.56 -38.77 11.40
CA ASP A 207 42.00 -39.29 10.15
C ASP A 207 40.81 -38.45 9.66
N TRP A 208 40.48 -38.60 8.37
CA TRP A 208 39.33 -37.93 7.75
C TRP A 208 38.02 -38.71 7.91
N GLU A 209 38.09 -39.99 8.30
CA GLU A 209 36.90 -40.81 8.51
C GLU A 209 36.04 -40.22 9.61
N ALA A 210 36.66 -39.67 10.66
CA ALA A 210 36.01 -38.97 11.77
C ALA A 210 35.04 -37.85 11.34
N TYR A 211 35.23 -37.22 10.18
CA TYR A 211 34.25 -36.30 9.61
C TYR A 211 33.23 -37.00 8.72
N PHE A 212 33.72 -37.82 7.78
CA PHE A 212 32.90 -38.38 6.71
C PHE A 212 31.94 -39.48 7.14
N ASP A 213 32.22 -40.17 8.24
CA ASP A 213 31.34 -41.18 8.84
C ASP A 213 30.07 -40.58 9.50
N GLY A 214 30.08 -39.27 9.77
CA GLY A 214 29.01 -38.55 10.46
C GLY A 214 28.79 -38.97 11.92
N ARG A 215 29.70 -39.69 12.59
CA ARG A 215 29.54 -40.08 14.00
C ARG A 215 29.43 -38.89 14.94
N TRP A 216 30.09 -37.78 14.60
CA TRP A 216 29.99 -36.51 15.33
C TRP A 216 28.56 -35.94 15.41
N THR A 217 27.63 -36.33 14.52
CA THR A 217 26.23 -35.88 14.60
C THR A 217 25.41 -36.62 15.65
N ARG A 218 25.97 -37.67 16.28
CA ARG A 218 25.30 -38.54 17.25
C ARG A 218 25.95 -38.48 18.64
N ARG A 219 27.05 -37.73 18.79
CA ARG A 219 27.76 -37.57 20.06
C ARG A 219 27.10 -36.44 20.86
N LEU A 220 26.46 -36.80 21.98
CA LEU A 220 25.89 -35.83 22.92
C LEU A 220 26.99 -35.00 23.60
N VAL A 221 26.63 -33.80 24.06
CA VAL A 221 27.59 -32.89 24.68
C VAL A 221 27.97 -33.35 26.07
N ASP A 222 29.28 -33.45 26.30
CA ASP A 222 29.92 -33.78 27.58
C ASP A 222 31.09 -32.82 27.86
N ALA A 223 31.71 -32.94 29.04
CA ALA A 223 32.88 -32.13 29.39
C ALA A 223 34.09 -32.43 28.48
N GLU A 224 34.17 -33.63 27.92
CA GLU A 224 35.26 -34.06 27.03
C GLU A 224 35.21 -33.33 25.67
N LEU A 225 34.03 -33.00 25.17
CA LEU A 225 33.84 -32.20 23.95
C LEU A 225 34.36 -30.76 24.08
N TRP A 226 34.35 -30.21 25.29
CA TRP A 226 34.82 -28.85 25.58
C TRP A 226 36.28 -28.80 26.06
N PHE A 227 36.62 -29.69 27.00
CA PHE A 227 37.87 -29.64 27.76
C PHE A 227 38.73 -30.89 27.64
N GLY A 228 38.24 -31.93 26.95
CA GLY A 228 39.04 -33.10 26.62
C GLY A 228 40.03 -32.82 25.48
N GLN A 229 40.53 -33.91 24.89
CA GLN A 229 41.55 -33.86 23.85
C GLN A 229 41.18 -32.94 22.68
N GLY A 230 42.00 -31.91 22.49
CA GLY A 230 41.87 -30.97 21.38
C GLY A 230 42.56 -31.42 20.09
N PHE A 231 43.83 -31.82 20.16
CA PHE A 231 44.57 -32.37 19.01
C PHE A 231 45.01 -33.81 19.25
N PHE A 232 45.12 -34.61 18.18
CA PHE A 232 45.62 -35.98 18.29
C PHE A 232 47.09 -36.01 18.78
N PHE A 233 47.88 -35.00 18.38
CA PHE A 233 49.30 -34.86 18.71
C PHE A 233 49.58 -33.95 19.91
N TRP A 234 48.59 -33.21 20.41
CA TRP A 234 48.70 -32.38 21.62
C TRP A 234 47.45 -32.54 22.47
N PRO A 235 47.33 -33.66 23.21
CA PRO A 235 46.09 -34.01 23.89
C PRO A 235 45.74 -33.13 25.09
N GLU A 236 46.75 -32.54 25.74
CA GLU A 236 46.60 -31.67 26.91
C GLU A 236 45.87 -30.35 26.60
N LEU A 237 45.85 -29.95 25.33
CA LEU A 237 45.19 -28.72 24.92
C LEU A 237 43.67 -28.92 24.88
N PRO A 238 42.87 -28.10 25.61
CA PRO A 238 41.41 -28.23 25.60
C PRO A 238 40.80 -28.07 24.20
N ALA A 239 39.80 -28.89 23.88
CA ALA A 239 39.13 -28.89 22.58
C ALA A 239 38.60 -27.52 22.13
N VAL A 240 38.01 -26.72 23.03
CA VAL A 240 37.54 -25.36 22.69
C VAL A 240 38.70 -24.43 22.28
N VAL A 241 39.87 -24.57 22.91
CA VAL A 241 41.07 -23.79 22.60
C VAL A 241 41.67 -24.28 21.28
N ALA A 242 41.79 -25.59 21.09
CA ALA A 242 42.28 -26.20 19.85
C ALA A 242 41.41 -25.81 18.64
N ALA A 243 40.07 -25.84 18.78
CA ALA A 243 39.13 -25.39 17.76
C ALA A 243 39.34 -23.90 17.43
N THR A 244 39.43 -23.05 18.46
CA THR A 244 39.64 -21.60 18.27
C THR A 244 40.97 -21.31 17.58
N LEU A 245 42.06 -21.95 17.99
CA LEU A 245 43.37 -21.82 17.36
C LEU A 245 43.34 -22.29 15.90
N THR A 246 42.71 -23.43 15.62
CA THR A 246 42.60 -23.95 14.25
C THR A 246 41.87 -22.96 13.34
N LEU A 247 40.69 -22.49 13.77
CA LEU A 247 39.88 -21.56 12.98
C LEU A 247 40.60 -20.22 12.76
N THR A 248 41.27 -19.68 13.78
CA THR A 248 41.97 -18.39 13.69
C THR A 248 43.26 -18.46 12.86
N LEU A 249 44.09 -19.48 13.04
CA LEU A 249 45.36 -19.64 12.31
C LEU A 249 45.13 -19.85 10.81
N PHE A 250 44.21 -20.73 10.42
CA PHE A 250 43.88 -20.94 9.01
C PHE A 250 43.22 -19.70 8.39
N SER A 251 42.38 -18.99 9.14
CA SER A 251 41.82 -17.71 8.71
C SER A 251 42.92 -16.67 8.45
N ALA A 252 43.91 -16.57 9.34
CA ALA A 252 45.06 -15.67 9.18
C ALA A 252 45.96 -16.08 8.01
N ALA A 253 46.20 -17.39 7.82
CA ALA A 253 46.96 -17.90 6.69
C ALA A 253 46.26 -17.59 5.36
N SER A 254 44.95 -17.83 5.27
CA SER A 254 44.16 -17.46 4.09
C SER A 254 44.19 -15.96 3.82
N LEU A 255 44.08 -15.13 4.87
CA LEU A 255 44.23 -13.68 4.73
C LEU A 255 45.58 -13.32 4.13
N ALA A 256 46.69 -13.88 4.63
CA ALA A 256 48.03 -13.64 4.08
C ALA A 256 48.15 -14.07 2.61
N VAL A 257 47.60 -15.24 2.25
CA VAL A 257 47.58 -15.73 0.87
C VAL A 257 46.84 -14.77 -0.05
N PHE A 258 45.63 -14.35 0.29
CA PHE A 258 44.86 -13.46 -0.59
C PHE A 258 45.38 -12.02 -0.62
N LEU A 259 46.05 -11.55 0.45
CA LEU A 259 46.82 -10.31 0.40
C LEU A 259 48.01 -10.40 -0.57
N LEU A 260 48.69 -11.55 -0.61
CA LEU A 260 49.76 -11.81 -1.57
C LEU A 260 49.22 -11.90 -3.00
N VAL A 261 48.11 -12.62 -3.23
CA VAL A 261 47.43 -12.72 -4.54
C VAL A 261 47.03 -11.33 -5.05
N GLU A 262 46.43 -10.50 -4.20
CA GLU A 262 46.06 -9.16 -4.59
C GLU A 262 47.29 -8.30 -4.93
N ARG A 263 48.39 -8.44 -4.17
CA ARG A 263 49.63 -7.71 -4.40
C ARG A 263 50.33 -8.18 -5.67
N SER A 264 50.32 -9.48 -5.98
CA SER A 264 50.97 -10.02 -7.19
C SER A 264 50.23 -9.62 -8.47
N MET A 265 48.92 -9.37 -8.39
CA MET A 265 48.14 -8.81 -9.51
C MET A 265 48.57 -7.38 -9.89
N ALA A 266 49.38 -6.69 -9.07
CA ALA A 266 49.83 -5.34 -9.36
C ALA A 266 50.65 -5.19 -10.64
N GLY A 267 51.30 -6.25 -11.12
CA GLY A 267 52.03 -6.24 -12.39
C GLY A 267 51.16 -6.45 -13.64
N VAL A 268 49.88 -6.82 -13.48
CA VAL A 268 48.97 -7.15 -14.60
C VAL A 268 47.74 -6.24 -14.61
N VAL A 269 47.31 -5.77 -13.44
CA VAL A 269 46.14 -4.91 -13.28
C VAL A 269 46.56 -3.67 -12.49
N ASP A 270 46.65 -2.54 -13.18
CA ASP A 270 47.11 -1.28 -12.60
C ASP A 270 46.10 -0.72 -11.58
N GLU A 271 44.81 -0.86 -11.87
CA GLU A 271 43.74 -0.27 -11.08
C GLU A 271 43.53 -1.03 -9.74
N PRO A 272 43.69 -0.36 -8.58
CA PRO A 272 43.61 -1.02 -7.27
C PRO A 272 42.21 -1.54 -6.93
N GLU A 273 41.14 -0.85 -7.35
CA GLU A 273 39.75 -1.29 -7.16
C GLU A 273 39.49 -2.59 -7.93
N ARG A 274 39.98 -2.66 -9.18
CA ARG A 274 39.87 -3.87 -10.00
C ARG A 274 40.64 -5.05 -9.42
N ARG A 275 41.87 -4.82 -8.92
CA ARG A 275 42.63 -5.86 -8.19
C ARG A 275 41.87 -6.39 -6.98
N ARG A 276 41.35 -5.47 -6.16
CA ARG A 276 40.53 -5.81 -5.00
C ARG A 276 39.31 -6.64 -5.41
N HIS A 277 38.60 -6.22 -6.45
CA HIS A 277 37.42 -6.91 -6.97
C HIS A 277 37.74 -8.36 -7.36
N LEU A 278 38.81 -8.57 -8.13
CA LEU A 278 39.23 -9.90 -8.60
C LEU A 278 39.67 -10.80 -7.44
N ALA A 279 40.51 -10.29 -6.54
CA ALA A 279 40.96 -11.04 -5.37
C ALA A 279 39.80 -11.46 -4.45
N LEU A 280 38.82 -10.58 -4.23
CA LEU A 280 37.60 -10.93 -3.47
C LEU A 280 36.75 -11.98 -4.20
N GLY A 281 36.70 -11.93 -5.53
CA GLY A 281 36.04 -12.93 -6.37
C GLY A 281 36.69 -14.31 -6.24
N LEU A 282 38.02 -14.37 -6.30
CA LEU A 282 38.78 -15.61 -6.08
C LEU A 282 38.58 -16.17 -4.68
N ALA A 283 38.62 -15.32 -3.65
CA ALA A 283 38.35 -15.76 -2.27
C ALA A 283 36.93 -16.34 -2.13
N ALA A 284 35.91 -15.67 -2.67
CA ALA A 284 34.55 -16.19 -2.66
C ALA A 284 34.43 -17.55 -3.38
N PHE A 285 35.06 -17.68 -4.55
CA PHE A 285 35.11 -18.92 -5.32
C PHE A 285 35.80 -20.05 -4.54
N SER A 286 36.95 -19.78 -3.94
CA SER A 286 37.68 -20.75 -3.11
C SER A 286 36.84 -21.20 -1.92
N ALA A 287 36.24 -20.26 -1.17
CA ALA A 287 35.39 -20.60 -0.02
C ALA A 287 34.18 -21.47 -0.41
N PHE A 288 33.49 -21.13 -1.50
CA PHE A 288 32.35 -21.90 -1.99
C PHE A 288 32.77 -23.31 -2.40
N SER A 289 33.89 -23.44 -3.11
CA SER A 289 34.40 -24.72 -3.60
C SER A 289 34.87 -25.63 -2.46
N ILE A 290 35.62 -25.07 -1.50
CA ILE A 290 36.04 -25.79 -0.28
C ILE A 290 34.80 -26.21 0.52
N PHE A 291 33.81 -25.34 0.69
CA PHE A 291 32.59 -25.66 1.42
C PHE A 291 31.89 -26.88 0.81
N TYR A 292 31.61 -26.88 -0.49
CA TYR A 292 30.88 -27.98 -1.14
C TYR A 292 31.70 -29.25 -1.39
N PHE A 293 33.02 -29.21 -1.21
CA PHE A 293 33.83 -30.42 -1.15
C PHE A 293 33.50 -31.29 0.08
N PHE A 294 33.22 -30.65 1.22
CA PHE A 294 32.92 -31.34 2.48
C PHE A 294 31.42 -31.33 2.85
N ALA A 295 30.71 -30.26 2.54
CA ALA A 295 29.35 -30.01 3.02
C ALA A 295 28.38 -31.12 2.60
N GLY A 296 27.69 -31.68 3.60
CA GLY A 296 26.70 -32.74 3.39
C GLY A 296 27.29 -34.10 3.01
N ALA A 297 28.61 -34.24 2.89
CA ALA A 297 29.27 -35.49 2.52
C ALA A 297 28.83 -36.71 3.37
N PRO A 298 28.65 -36.61 4.71
CA PRO A 298 28.20 -37.76 5.50
C PRO A 298 26.83 -38.32 5.09
N SER A 299 25.93 -37.48 4.60
CA SER A 299 24.62 -37.89 4.08
C SER A 299 24.70 -38.26 2.59
N LEU A 300 25.43 -37.50 1.78
CA LEU A 300 25.55 -37.74 0.34
C LEU A 300 26.26 -39.04 0.00
N ARG A 301 27.18 -39.52 0.85
CA ARG A 301 27.84 -40.83 0.70
C ARG A 301 26.88 -42.01 0.87
N GLN A 302 25.73 -41.81 1.51
CA GLN A 302 24.69 -42.82 1.67
C GLN A 302 23.81 -42.94 0.43
N VAL A 303 23.87 -41.96 -0.49
CA VAL A 303 23.13 -41.94 -1.74
C VAL A 303 24.06 -42.36 -2.89
N PRO A 304 23.69 -43.37 -3.70
CA PRO A 304 24.51 -43.79 -4.84
C PRO A 304 24.84 -42.61 -5.76
N GLY A 305 26.13 -42.31 -5.91
CA GLY A 305 26.62 -41.20 -6.76
C GLY A 305 26.40 -39.79 -6.20
N GLY A 306 25.83 -39.62 -5.00
CA GLY A 306 25.47 -38.31 -4.44
C GLY A 306 26.65 -37.34 -4.32
N THR A 307 27.80 -37.81 -3.84
CA THR A 307 29.03 -37.01 -3.74
C THR A 307 29.58 -36.62 -5.11
N ARG A 308 29.48 -37.47 -6.12
CA ARG A 308 29.95 -37.19 -7.49
C ARG A 308 29.13 -36.08 -8.14
N VAL A 309 27.80 -36.12 -7.98
CA VAL A 309 26.91 -35.07 -8.51
C VAL A 309 27.25 -33.71 -7.92
N VAL A 310 27.41 -33.62 -6.61
CA VAL A 310 27.76 -32.35 -5.92
C VAL A 310 29.16 -31.88 -6.32
N ALA A 311 30.14 -32.79 -6.38
CA ALA A 311 31.52 -32.48 -6.77
C ALA A 311 31.63 -31.97 -8.23
N PHE A 312 30.68 -32.28 -9.12
CA PHE A 312 30.65 -31.73 -10.48
C PHE A 312 29.83 -30.44 -10.58
N THR A 313 28.61 -30.46 -10.03
CA THR A 313 27.66 -29.35 -10.19
C THR A 313 28.05 -28.09 -9.43
N MET A 314 28.64 -28.22 -8.25
CA MET A 314 28.97 -27.06 -7.40
C MET A 314 30.17 -26.27 -7.92
N PRO A 315 31.29 -26.88 -8.34
CA PRO A 315 32.37 -26.14 -8.99
C PRO A 315 31.93 -25.49 -10.30
N LEU A 316 31.07 -26.15 -11.10
CA LEU A 316 30.50 -25.54 -12.30
C LEU A 316 29.71 -24.27 -11.95
N LEU A 317 28.84 -24.33 -10.95
CA LEU A 317 28.09 -23.17 -10.47
C LEU A 317 29.04 -22.06 -9.98
N ALA A 318 30.03 -22.40 -9.15
CA ALA A 318 31.04 -21.47 -8.66
C ALA A 318 31.80 -20.79 -9.81
N THR A 319 32.13 -21.55 -10.86
CA THR A 319 32.87 -21.06 -12.03
C THR A 319 32.01 -20.11 -12.85
N LEU A 320 30.73 -20.41 -13.09
CA LEU A 320 29.79 -19.52 -13.77
C LEU A 320 29.68 -18.16 -13.06
N PHE A 321 29.64 -18.16 -11.72
CA PHE A 321 29.63 -16.93 -10.93
C PHE A 321 30.96 -16.18 -11.00
N LEU A 322 32.08 -16.89 -10.92
CA LEU A 322 33.40 -16.29 -11.05
C LEU A 322 33.56 -15.60 -12.40
N VAL A 323 33.20 -16.27 -13.51
CA VAL A 323 33.25 -15.70 -14.86
C VAL A 323 32.35 -14.46 -14.99
N LYS A 324 31.11 -14.53 -14.48
CA LYS A 324 30.19 -13.38 -14.50
C LYS A 324 30.74 -12.18 -13.72
N ARG A 325 31.47 -12.43 -12.64
CA ARG A 325 32.09 -11.40 -11.79
C ARG A 325 33.39 -10.87 -12.40
N TRP A 326 34.19 -11.73 -13.04
CA TRP A 326 35.56 -11.45 -13.49
C TRP A 326 35.67 -10.20 -14.37
N ASN A 327 34.75 -10.04 -15.31
CA ASN A 327 34.78 -8.94 -16.27
C ASN A 327 33.99 -7.71 -15.83
N ARG A 328 33.36 -7.72 -14.64
CA ARG A 328 32.46 -6.64 -14.22
C ARG A 328 33.25 -5.50 -13.56
N THR A 329 33.19 -4.30 -14.13
CA THR A 329 33.84 -3.10 -13.56
C THR A 329 32.84 -2.14 -12.90
N HIS A 330 33.35 -1.20 -12.10
CA HIS A 330 32.54 -0.14 -11.50
C HIS A 330 32.03 0.83 -12.58
N GLU A 331 32.85 1.15 -13.57
CA GLU A 331 32.45 1.96 -14.73
C GLU A 331 31.32 1.33 -15.54
N ASP A 332 31.33 0.00 -15.75
CA ASP A 332 30.23 -0.68 -16.43
C ASP A 332 28.90 -0.51 -15.68
N PHE A 333 28.95 -0.48 -14.34
CA PHE A 333 27.79 -0.21 -13.51
C PHE A 333 27.29 1.22 -13.65
N ILE A 334 28.20 2.19 -13.54
CA ILE A 334 27.88 3.62 -13.71
C ILE A 334 27.33 3.86 -15.12
N ARG A 335 27.93 3.28 -16.16
CA ARG A 335 27.46 3.38 -17.56
C ARG A 335 26.04 2.84 -17.73
N GLU A 336 25.74 1.65 -17.22
CA GLU A 336 24.39 1.07 -17.29
C GLU A 336 23.35 1.89 -16.51
N LYS A 337 23.73 2.46 -15.36
CA LYS A 337 22.84 3.31 -14.57
C LYS A 337 22.59 4.65 -15.25
N GLY A 338 23.63 5.25 -15.84
CA GLY A 338 23.49 6.46 -16.65
C GLY A 338 22.53 6.24 -17.83
N ALA A 339 22.61 5.08 -18.50
CA ALA A 339 21.71 4.75 -19.60
C ALA A 339 20.26 4.63 -19.13
N ALA A 340 20.04 3.99 -17.97
CA ALA A 340 18.72 3.90 -17.36
C ALA A 340 18.17 5.26 -16.89
N LYS A 341 19.02 6.23 -16.54
CA LYS A 341 18.59 7.61 -16.26
C LYS A 341 18.22 8.34 -17.54
N LEU A 342 19.03 8.18 -18.58
CA LEU A 342 18.77 8.79 -19.88
C LEU A 342 17.45 8.30 -20.50
N LEU A 343 17.07 7.03 -20.28
CA LEU A 343 15.74 6.52 -20.65
C LEU A 343 14.57 7.23 -19.96
N LYS A 344 14.75 7.71 -18.72
CA LYS A 344 13.68 8.43 -18.01
C LYS A 344 13.46 9.81 -18.60
N SER A 345 14.55 10.46 -19.01
CA SER A 345 14.53 11.75 -19.70
C SER A 345 14.75 11.55 -21.20
N TRP A 346 14.06 10.56 -21.78
CA TRP A 346 14.29 10.14 -23.16
C TRP A 346 14.11 11.33 -24.12
N PRO A 347 15.18 11.77 -24.81
CA PRO A 347 15.17 13.03 -25.54
C PRO A 347 14.66 12.93 -26.99
N PHE A 348 14.17 11.75 -27.41
CA PHE A 348 13.74 11.51 -28.79
C PHE A 348 12.22 11.37 -28.90
N ASP A 349 11.68 11.68 -30.08
CA ASP A 349 10.27 11.51 -30.41
C ASP A 349 9.89 10.04 -30.62
N GLU A 350 10.85 9.19 -31.04
CA GLU A 350 10.63 7.74 -31.15
C GLU A 350 10.51 7.08 -29.77
N PRO A 351 9.77 5.97 -29.66
CA PRO A 351 9.64 5.26 -28.39
C PRO A 351 11.01 4.76 -27.88
N PRO A 352 11.26 4.83 -26.56
CA PRO A 352 12.52 4.38 -25.98
C PRO A 352 12.74 2.87 -26.17
N PRO A 353 13.98 2.41 -26.37
CA PRO A 353 14.30 0.99 -26.48
C PRO A 353 14.08 0.24 -25.17
N ASP A 354 13.70 -1.04 -25.27
CA ASP A 354 13.44 -1.90 -24.11
C ASP A 354 14.72 -2.23 -23.31
N ASP A 355 15.88 -2.33 -23.96
CA ASP A 355 17.17 -2.52 -23.29
C ASP A 355 17.88 -1.17 -23.05
N PRO A 356 18.14 -0.79 -21.79
CA PRO A 356 18.95 0.38 -21.45
C PRO A 356 20.33 0.44 -22.13
N ARG A 357 20.89 -0.69 -22.57
CA ARG A 357 22.19 -0.71 -23.23
C ARG A 357 22.17 -0.14 -24.64
N GLU A 358 21.01 -0.13 -25.30
CA GLU A 358 20.86 0.35 -26.67
C GLU A 358 20.81 1.88 -26.74
N VAL A 359 20.45 2.53 -25.63
CA VAL A 359 20.31 3.98 -25.46
C VAL A 359 21.50 4.77 -26.01
N TYR A 360 22.72 4.34 -25.71
CA TYR A 360 23.92 5.04 -26.20
C TYR A 360 24.14 4.86 -27.70
N GLY A 361 23.66 3.75 -28.27
CA GLY A 361 23.69 3.52 -29.72
C GLY A 361 22.84 4.53 -30.49
N TRP A 362 21.70 4.94 -29.92
CA TRP A 362 20.84 5.97 -30.50
C TRP A 362 21.49 7.36 -30.50
N VAL A 363 22.18 7.72 -29.41
CA VAL A 363 22.93 8.98 -29.34
C VAL A 363 24.10 8.96 -30.34
N LYS A 364 24.84 7.85 -30.41
CA LYS A 364 25.96 7.67 -31.36
C LYS A 364 25.53 7.66 -32.82
N ALA A 365 24.28 7.31 -33.12
CA ALA A 365 23.73 7.39 -34.47
C ALA A 365 23.53 8.84 -34.98
N GLY A 366 23.95 9.85 -34.21
CA GLY A 366 23.93 11.26 -34.62
C GLY A 366 22.54 11.89 -34.60
N LYS A 367 21.58 11.26 -33.91
CA LYS A 367 20.20 11.71 -33.83
C LYS A 367 19.97 12.87 -32.85
N LEU A 368 20.93 13.17 -31.96
CA LEU A 368 20.89 14.35 -31.09
C LEU A 368 21.79 15.47 -31.62
N ALA A 369 21.30 16.70 -31.51
CA ALA A 369 22.18 17.86 -31.59
C ALA A 369 23.16 17.87 -30.41
N HIS A 370 24.38 18.36 -30.61
CA HIS A 370 25.42 18.36 -29.58
C HIS A 370 25.00 19.07 -28.28
N GLU A 371 24.30 20.20 -28.40
CA GLU A 371 23.77 20.94 -27.24
C GLU A 371 22.79 20.10 -26.40
N GLN A 372 21.93 19.33 -27.07
CA GLN A 372 21.00 18.41 -26.40
C GLN A 372 21.76 17.28 -25.70
N SER A 373 22.87 16.80 -26.28
CA SER A 373 23.72 15.77 -25.64
C SER A 373 24.39 16.30 -24.38
N VAL A 374 24.86 17.55 -24.40
CA VAL A 374 25.42 18.24 -23.22
C VAL A 374 24.35 18.42 -22.13
N ALA A 375 23.13 18.81 -22.50
CA ALA A 375 22.02 18.96 -21.55
C ALA A 375 21.60 17.61 -20.93
N ALA A 376 21.46 16.58 -21.77
CA ALA A 376 21.17 15.21 -21.34
C ALA A 376 22.25 14.64 -20.42
N TYR A 377 23.53 14.90 -20.74
CA TYR A 377 24.66 14.53 -19.90
C TYR A 377 24.60 15.23 -18.54
N ALA A 378 24.41 16.56 -18.52
CA ALA A 378 24.31 17.33 -17.28
C ALA A 378 23.17 16.83 -16.37
N SER A 379 21.99 16.56 -16.95
CA SER A 379 20.86 15.99 -16.21
C SER A 379 21.18 14.59 -15.65
N THR A 380 21.80 13.73 -16.47
CA THR A 380 22.20 12.38 -16.06
C THR A 380 23.20 12.42 -14.92
N VAL A 381 24.25 13.24 -15.02
CA VAL A 381 25.27 13.40 -13.97
C VAL A 381 24.65 13.91 -12.67
N ARG A 382 23.80 14.94 -12.77
CA ARG A 382 23.07 15.48 -11.62
C ARG A 382 22.28 14.39 -10.90
N GLU A 383 21.51 13.59 -11.65
CA GLU A 383 20.75 12.48 -11.07
C GLU A 383 21.66 11.40 -10.45
N MET A 384 22.80 11.09 -11.07
CA MET A 384 23.72 10.08 -10.54
C MET A 384 24.38 10.54 -9.24
N ILE A 385 24.69 11.83 -9.11
CA ILE A 385 25.20 12.42 -7.87
C ILE A 385 24.10 12.46 -6.80
N ALA A 386 22.89 12.89 -7.18
CA ALA A 386 21.72 12.87 -6.29
C ALA A 386 21.37 11.45 -5.80
N ASP A 387 21.59 10.43 -6.63
CA ASP A 387 21.43 9.02 -6.29
C ASP A 387 22.58 8.47 -5.41
N GLY A 388 23.66 9.24 -5.21
CA GLY A 388 24.86 8.77 -4.53
C GLY A 388 25.59 7.66 -5.29
N LEU A 389 25.40 7.59 -6.62
CA LEU A 389 26.10 6.65 -7.50
C LEU A 389 27.52 7.14 -7.79
N VAL A 390 27.76 8.45 -7.83
CA VAL A 390 29.08 9.05 -8.05
C VAL A 390 29.29 10.19 -7.04
N ARG A 391 30.47 10.25 -6.40
CA ARG A 391 30.88 11.34 -5.52
C ARG A 391 31.80 12.33 -6.25
N LYS A 392 32.00 13.52 -5.68
CA LYS A 392 32.91 14.55 -6.22
C LYS A 392 34.34 14.05 -6.48
N GLY A 393 34.84 13.12 -5.67
CA GLY A 393 36.16 12.50 -5.86
C GLY A 393 36.20 11.34 -6.88
N GLU A 394 35.06 10.95 -7.46
CA GLU A 394 34.91 9.76 -8.30
C GLU A 394 34.47 10.11 -9.73
N LEU A 395 34.64 11.36 -10.16
CA LEU A 395 34.17 11.85 -11.46
C LEU A 395 34.77 11.07 -12.65
N ARG A 396 35.94 10.44 -12.46
CA ARG A 396 36.53 9.49 -13.43
C ARG A 396 35.56 8.40 -13.87
N LEU A 397 34.67 7.94 -12.99
CA LEU A 397 33.70 6.89 -13.31
C LEU A 397 32.69 7.33 -14.39
N LEU A 398 32.54 8.64 -14.62
CA LEU A 398 31.68 9.20 -15.64
C LEU A 398 32.32 9.21 -17.03
N GLU A 399 33.61 8.89 -17.18
CA GLU A 399 34.30 8.85 -18.47
C GLU A 399 33.57 7.95 -19.47
N GLY A 400 33.17 6.76 -19.05
CA GLY A 400 32.41 5.84 -19.90
C GLY A 400 31.01 6.35 -20.29
N VAL A 401 30.39 7.26 -19.54
CA VAL A 401 29.13 7.92 -19.93
C VAL A 401 29.40 9.11 -20.85
N ARG A 402 30.43 9.90 -20.51
CA ARG A 402 30.91 11.07 -21.24
C ARG A 402 31.26 10.71 -22.68
N GLU A 403 32.06 9.67 -22.87
CA GLU A 403 32.50 9.20 -24.19
C GLU A 403 31.34 8.68 -25.04
N GLN A 404 30.37 8.00 -24.43
CA GLN A 404 29.22 7.47 -25.15
C GLN A 404 28.28 8.57 -25.66
N LEU A 405 28.27 9.73 -25.00
CA LEU A 405 27.51 10.92 -25.39
C LEU A 405 28.33 11.92 -26.22
N GLY A 406 29.59 11.61 -26.56
CA GLY A 406 30.44 12.49 -27.37
C GLY A 406 30.89 13.78 -26.68
N ILE A 407 30.92 13.80 -25.35
CA ILE A 407 31.24 15.01 -24.57
C ILE A 407 32.76 15.13 -24.36
N SER A 408 33.35 16.30 -24.65
CA SER A 408 34.78 16.54 -24.43
C SER A 408 35.11 16.73 -22.94
N GLU A 409 36.38 16.58 -22.54
CA GLU A 409 36.80 16.82 -21.15
C GLU A 409 36.55 18.27 -20.72
N ARG A 410 36.75 19.24 -21.63
CA ARG A 410 36.49 20.65 -21.36
C ARG A 410 35.01 20.91 -21.07
N GLU A 411 34.11 20.23 -21.80
CA GLU A 411 32.66 20.34 -21.57
C GLU A 411 32.23 19.63 -20.30
N HIS A 412 32.79 18.46 -20.01
CA HIS A 412 32.60 17.79 -18.73
C HIS A 412 32.97 18.71 -17.56
N ALA A 413 34.16 19.31 -17.59
CA ALA A 413 34.60 20.25 -16.56
C ALA A 413 33.63 21.42 -16.40
N LYS A 414 33.18 22.04 -17.50
CA LYS A 414 32.17 23.10 -17.47
C LYS A 414 30.85 22.66 -16.84
N VAL A 415 30.37 21.45 -17.17
CA VAL A 415 29.13 20.89 -16.60
C VAL A 415 29.28 20.66 -15.10
N ILE A 416 30.40 20.07 -14.67
CA ILE A 416 30.67 19.82 -13.24
C ILE A 416 30.80 21.13 -12.47
N ASP A 417 31.53 22.12 -13.00
CA ASP A 417 31.69 23.43 -12.37
C ASP A 417 30.36 24.15 -12.22
N ARG A 418 29.53 24.14 -13.29
CA ARG A 418 28.18 24.71 -13.26
C ARG A 418 27.32 24.02 -12.19
N LEU A 419 27.23 22.69 -12.22
CA LEU A 419 26.42 21.93 -11.26
C LEU A 419 26.93 22.11 -9.82
N SER A 420 28.24 22.19 -9.61
CA SER A 420 28.84 22.43 -8.30
C SER A 420 28.53 23.84 -7.76
N ALA A 421 28.40 24.83 -8.64
CA ALA A 421 28.03 26.20 -8.29
C ALA A 421 26.53 26.34 -8.03
N GLU A 422 25.68 25.73 -8.87
CA GLU A 422 24.22 25.80 -8.78
C GLU A 422 23.67 24.95 -7.63
N GLU A 423 24.24 23.77 -7.40
CA GLU A 423 23.74 22.76 -6.46
C GLU A 423 24.83 22.35 -5.45
N ARG A 424 25.46 23.34 -4.81
CA ARG A 424 26.55 23.14 -3.82
C ARG A 424 26.19 22.10 -2.75
N ASP A 425 24.97 22.16 -2.21
CA ASP A 425 24.46 21.21 -1.22
C ASP A 425 24.44 19.76 -1.73
N LEU A 426 24.21 19.53 -3.02
CA LEU A 426 24.18 18.20 -3.64
C LEU A 426 25.58 17.58 -3.67
N PHE A 427 26.62 18.40 -3.91
CA PHE A 427 28.02 17.97 -4.00
C PHE A 427 28.74 17.91 -2.65
N GLU A 428 28.34 18.73 -1.67
CA GLU A 428 28.98 18.82 -0.35
C GLU A 428 28.36 17.90 0.72
N ARG A 429 27.16 17.34 0.50
CA ARG A 429 26.53 16.39 1.43
C ARG A 429 27.28 15.05 1.45
N GLU A 430 28.24 14.91 2.37
CA GLU A 430 28.93 13.63 2.62
C GLU A 430 27.99 12.53 3.15
N ASP A 431 26.93 12.92 3.86
CA ASP A 431 26.00 11.99 4.50
C ASP A 431 24.55 12.52 4.45
N GLY A 432 23.63 11.78 3.81
CA GLY A 432 22.22 11.81 4.22
C GLY A 432 21.13 12.08 3.18
N ALA A 433 21.43 12.34 1.91
CA ALA A 433 20.38 12.51 0.88
C ALA A 433 20.62 11.66 -0.39
N GLY A 434 21.21 10.47 -0.23
CA GLY A 434 21.22 9.45 -1.29
C GLY A 434 19.81 8.92 -1.58
N ILE A 435 19.71 7.88 -2.43
CA ILE A 435 18.42 7.24 -2.77
C ILE A 435 17.65 6.83 -1.51
N GLU A 436 18.34 6.42 -0.43
CA GLU A 436 17.73 6.02 0.84
C GLU A 436 16.97 7.16 1.52
N GLY A 437 17.57 8.36 1.55
CA GLY A 437 16.99 9.55 2.18
C GLY A 437 15.79 10.07 1.40
N ARG A 438 15.88 10.09 0.06
CA ARG A 438 14.71 10.39 -0.79
C ARG A 438 13.59 9.38 -0.61
N ALA A 439 13.90 8.08 -0.65
CA ALA A 439 12.90 7.04 -0.42
C ALA A 439 12.26 7.11 0.99
N GLN A 440 13.02 7.57 1.99
CA GLN A 440 12.50 7.83 3.34
C GLN A 440 11.52 9.01 3.33
N LEU A 441 11.89 10.14 2.73
CA LEU A 441 11.07 11.35 2.68
C LEU A 441 9.83 11.19 1.79
N GLU A 442 9.96 10.61 0.59
CA GLU A 442 8.85 10.32 -0.32
C GLU A 442 7.83 9.38 0.32
N GLY A 443 8.32 8.32 0.97
CA GLY A 443 7.46 7.37 1.69
C GLY A 443 6.75 8.03 2.88
N TYR A 444 7.43 8.94 3.58
CA TYR A 444 6.85 9.69 4.68
C TYR A 444 5.82 10.72 4.19
N GLU A 445 6.11 11.46 3.12
CA GLU A 445 5.21 12.45 2.52
C GLU A 445 3.87 11.81 2.12
N ALA A 446 3.91 10.66 1.45
CA ALA A 446 2.71 9.92 1.05
C ALA A 446 1.89 9.47 2.28
N ALA A 447 2.56 8.91 3.30
CA ALA A 447 1.91 8.45 4.52
C ALA A 447 1.34 9.60 5.36
N LEU A 448 2.03 10.75 5.39
CA LEU A 448 1.60 11.96 6.06
C LEU A 448 0.36 12.54 5.38
N ALA A 449 0.35 12.64 4.04
CA ALA A 449 -0.81 13.11 3.30
C ALA A 449 -2.06 12.24 3.57
N GLU A 450 -1.91 10.91 3.63
CA GLU A 450 -3.00 10.01 3.98
C GLU A 450 -3.44 10.16 5.45
N ALA A 451 -2.50 10.36 6.37
CA ALA A 451 -2.79 10.60 7.79
C ALA A 451 -3.59 11.88 8.01
N LEU A 452 -3.23 12.95 7.31
CA LEU A 452 -3.97 14.22 7.36
C LEU A 452 -5.39 14.05 6.80
N LEU A 453 -5.57 13.33 5.70
CA LEU A 453 -6.89 13.05 5.13
C LEU A 453 -7.76 12.16 6.02
N ARG A 454 -7.18 11.19 6.74
CA ARG A 454 -7.92 10.38 7.73
C ARG A 454 -8.20 11.13 9.03
N ARG A 455 -7.75 12.39 9.15
CA ARG A 455 -7.91 13.23 10.34
C ARG A 455 -7.17 12.71 11.57
N ALA A 456 -5.99 12.12 11.36
CA ALA A 456 -5.11 11.66 12.44
C ALA A 456 -4.84 12.78 13.46
N SER A 457 -4.67 12.40 14.72
CA SER A 457 -4.24 13.27 15.82
C SER A 457 -2.76 13.65 15.70
N ASP A 458 -2.35 14.73 16.34
CA ASP A 458 -0.94 15.15 16.34
C ASP A 458 -0.02 14.07 16.92
N ALA A 459 -0.50 13.34 17.94
CA ALA A 459 0.21 12.18 18.50
C ALA A 459 0.42 11.05 17.47
N GLU A 460 -0.56 10.78 16.61
CA GLU A 460 -0.42 9.79 15.53
C GLU A 460 0.53 10.28 14.42
N VAL A 461 0.50 11.59 14.11
CA VAL A 461 1.42 12.22 13.14
C VAL A 461 2.86 12.20 13.66
N ASP A 462 3.07 12.48 14.94
CA ASP A 462 4.37 12.38 15.59
C ASP A 462 4.86 10.94 15.67
N ALA A 463 3.99 9.99 16.02
CA ALA A 463 4.33 8.56 15.97
C ALA A 463 4.73 8.13 14.55
N LEU A 464 4.05 8.64 13.52
CA LEU A 464 4.39 8.39 12.12
C LEU A 464 5.76 9.00 11.76
N ARG A 465 6.04 10.24 12.19
CA ARG A 465 7.33 10.92 11.98
C ARG A 465 8.49 10.12 12.59
N LEU A 466 8.33 9.70 13.84
CA LEU A 466 9.31 8.87 14.55
C LEU A 466 9.48 7.50 13.89
N ALA A 467 8.39 6.88 13.40
CA ALA A 467 8.45 5.60 12.72
C ALA A 467 9.22 5.64 11.39
N PHE A 468 9.18 6.77 10.67
CA PHE A 468 10.02 6.98 9.49
C PHE A 468 11.41 7.50 9.83
N GLY A 469 11.64 8.04 11.03
CA GLY A 469 12.91 8.64 11.43
C GLY A 469 13.17 10.00 10.77
N VAL A 470 12.11 10.80 10.60
CA VAL A 470 12.16 12.12 9.97
C VAL A 470 12.37 13.20 11.02
N THR A 471 13.24 14.17 10.71
CA THR A 471 13.52 15.31 11.60
C THR A 471 12.30 16.24 11.71
N PRO A 472 12.13 16.98 12.81
CA PRO A 472 11.08 18.00 12.91
C PRO A 472 11.15 19.02 11.76
N GLU A 473 12.35 19.42 11.35
CA GLU A 473 12.56 20.39 10.28
C GLU A 473 12.12 19.85 8.91
N ASP A 474 12.48 18.59 8.60
CA ASP A 474 12.02 17.93 7.38
C ASP A 474 10.50 17.69 7.40
N HIS A 475 9.92 17.39 8.57
CA HIS A 475 8.47 17.27 8.74
C HIS A 475 7.77 18.60 8.44
N GLU A 476 8.21 19.71 9.03
CA GLU A 476 7.64 21.02 8.78
C GLU A 476 7.81 21.46 7.32
N ARG A 477 8.94 21.14 6.69
CA ARG A 477 9.16 21.39 5.26
C ARG A 477 8.17 20.61 4.40
N LEU A 478 8.01 19.30 4.65
CA LEU A 478 7.07 18.46 3.91
C LEU A 478 5.61 18.85 4.17
N LEU A 479 5.26 19.22 5.40
CA LEU A 479 3.92 19.70 5.74
C LEU A 479 3.61 21.00 4.97
N ARG A 480 4.55 21.95 4.90
CA ARG A 480 4.42 23.15 4.06
C ARG A 480 4.32 22.82 2.58
N GLN A 481 5.10 21.88 2.08
CA GLN A 481 5.05 21.43 0.68
C GLN A 481 3.69 20.80 0.35
N LEU A 482 3.18 19.91 1.19
CA LEU A 482 1.88 19.25 1.01
C LEU A 482 0.71 20.24 1.02
N ARG A 483 0.79 21.26 1.90
CA ARG A 483 -0.25 22.30 2.06
C ARG A 483 -0.10 23.48 1.10
N GLY A 484 1.06 23.64 0.45
CA GLY A 484 1.32 24.74 -0.48
C GLY A 484 0.46 24.67 -1.75
N GLY A 485 0.39 25.77 -2.51
CA GLY A 485 -0.52 25.90 -3.67
C GLY A 485 -0.31 24.91 -4.82
N ALA A 486 0.87 24.28 -4.91
CA ALA A 486 1.19 23.19 -5.84
C ALA A 486 1.36 21.83 -5.12
N GLY A 487 1.02 21.77 -3.84
CA GLY A 487 1.16 20.58 -3.00
C GLY A 487 0.16 19.48 -3.34
N ALA A 488 0.50 18.24 -2.97
CA ALA A 488 -0.33 17.07 -3.28
C ALA A 488 -1.74 17.14 -2.69
N LEU A 489 -1.95 17.80 -1.54
CA LEU A 489 -3.29 17.98 -0.97
C LEU A 489 -4.12 18.98 -1.77
N VAL A 490 -3.52 20.07 -2.24
CA VAL A 490 -4.21 21.05 -3.09
C VAL A 490 -4.55 20.42 -4.44
N GLN A 491 -3.65 19.63 -5.02
CA GLN A 491 -3.95 18.90 -6.25
C GLN A 491 -5.11 17.91 -6.05
N ARG A 492 -5.12 17.14 -4.95
CA ARG A 492 -6.27 16.27 -4.61
C ARG A 492 -7.57 17.06 -4.45
N ALA A 493 -7.52 18.26 -3.90
CA ALA A 493 -8.70 19.12 -3.80
C ALA A 493 -9.19 19.56 -5.20
N ARG A 494 -8.28 19.95 -6.10
CA ARG A 494 -8.60 20.27 -7.51
C ARG A 494 -9.20 19.08 -8.25
N ASP A 495 -8.62 17.89 -8.08
CA ASP A 495 -9.15 16.65 -8.68
C ASP A 495 -10.59 16.37 -8.19
N ARG A 496 -10.87 16.66 -6.92
CA ARG A 496 -12.25 16.58 -6.37
C ARG A 496 -13.18 17.66 -6.91
N VAL A 497 -12.70 18.88 -7.16
CA VAL A 497 -13.48 19.94 -7.82
C VAL A 497 -13.87 19.52 -9.23
N GLU A 498 -12.99 18.85 -9.97
CA GLU A 498 -13.32 18.33 -11.29
C GLU A 498 -14.47 17.30 -11.22
N HIS A 499 -14.48 16.44 -10.20
CA HIS A 499 -15.63 15.58 -9.95
C HIS A 499 -16.92 16.38 -9.67
N VAL A 500 -16.84 17.47 -8.88
CA VAL A 500 -18.00 18.36 -8.66
C VAL A 500 -18.49 18.97 -9.99
N ARG A 501 -17.59 19.39 -10.88
CA ARG A 501 -17.95 19.91 -12.21
C ARG A 501 -18.70 18.90 -13.06
N VAL A 502 -18.26 17.65 -13.04
CA VAL A 502 -18.93 16.55 -13.75
C VAL A 502 -20.36 16.37 -13.24
N VAL A 503 -20.54 16.33 -11.91
CA VAL A 503 -21.87 16.21 -11.27
C VAL A 503 -22.73 17.44 -11.56
N ARG A 504 -22.16 18.65 -11.53
CA ARG A 504 -22.86 19.89 -11.86
C ARG A 504 -23.34 19.89 -13.30
N ARG A 505 -22.51 19.44 -14.25
CA ARG A 505 -22.89 19.31 -15.66
C ARG A 505 -24.03 18.31 -15.85
N ASP A 506 -23.99 17.17 -15.16
CA ASP A 506 -25.11 16.22 -15.15
C ASP A 506 -26.38 16.88 -14.63
N LEU A 507 -26.27 17.61 -13.51
CA LEU A 507 -27.40 18.32 -12.93
C LEU A 507 -27.98 19.35 -13.91
N GLU A 508 -27.16 20.19 -14.54
CA GLU A 508 -27.59 21.17 -15.56
C GLU A 508 -28.26 20.51 -16.78
N THR A 509 -27.82 19.31 -17.14
CA THR A 509 -28.40 18.53 -18.25
C THR A 509 -29.82 18.07 -17.91
N PHE A 510 -30.04 17.55 -16.70
CA PHE A 510 -31.32 16.95 -16.30
C PHE A 510 -32.29 17.90 -15.59
N SER A 511 -31.81 18.97 -14.95
CA SER A 511 -32.66 19.91 -14.20
C SER A 511 -33.54 20.80 -15.08
N ALA A 512 -33.39 20.70 -16.40
CA ALA A 512 -33.71 21.77 -17.32
C ALA A 512 -34.42 21.30 -18.61
N GLY A 513 -35.20 20.23 -18.52
CA GLY A 513 -35.92 19.63 -19.64
C GLY A 513 -37.32 19.14 -19.28
N ARG A 514 -37.83 18.17 -20.07
CA ARG A 514 -39.13 17.51 -19.86
C ARG A 514 -39.26 17.08 -18.40
N VAL A 515 -40.19 17.70 -17.68
CA VAL A 515 -40.48 17.34 -16.28
C VAL A 515 -41.28 16.04 -16.29
N THR A 516 -40.57 14.92 -16.47
CA THR A 516 -41.11 13.61 -16.13
C THR A 516 -40.71 13.28 -14.71
N ASP A 517 -41.52 12.45 -14.06
CA ASP A 517 -41.29 12.01 -12.68
C ASP A 517 -39.88 11.44 -12.46
N GLY A 518 -39.38 10.66 -13.42
CA GLY A 518 -38.02 10.11 -13.38
C GLY A 518 -36.92 11.16 -13.43
N VAL A 519 -37.08 12.21 -14.22
CA VAL A 519 -36.10 13.30 -14.32
C VAL A 519 -36.12 14.15 -13.04
N ALA A 520 -37.29 14.38 -12.45
CA ALA A 520 -37.40 15.09 -11.16
C ALA A 520 -36.70 14.32 -10.02
N PHE A 521 -36.88 13.00 -9.96
CA PHE A 521 -36.20 12.16 -8.98
C PHE A 521 -34.68 12.09 -9.20
N LEU A 522 -34.25 11.95 -10.46
CA LEU A 522 -32.83 11.99 -10.82
C LEU A 522 -32.19 13.33 -10.43
N THR A 523 -32.86 14.45 -10.68
CA THR A 523 -32.41 15.80 -10.31
C THR A 523 -32.17 15.92 -8.80
N PHE A 524 -33.06 15.34 -7.99
CA PHE A 524 -32.84 15.26 -6.55
C PHE A 524 -31.56 14.49 -6.19
N LEU A 525 -31.37 13.30 -6.77
CA LEU A 525 -30.18 12.49 -6.50
C LEU A 525 -28.91 13.22 -6.90
N LEU A 526 -28.91 13.93 -8.03
CA LEU A 526 -27.79 14.74 -8.51
C LEU A 526 -27.52 15.94 -7.60
N LEU A 527 -28.55 16.62 -7.08
CA LEU A 527 -28.40 17.69 -6.07
C LEU A 527 -27.76 17.16 -4.78
N ARG A 528 -28.15 15.96 -4.34
CA ARG A 528 -27.54 15.30 -3.18
C ARG A 528 -26.07 14.98 -3.45
N ASP A 529 -25.75 14.39 -4.60
CA ASP A 529 -24.37 14.06 -4.93
C ASP A 529 -23.50 15.31 -5.12
N GLN A 530 -24.03 16.40 -5.68
CA GLN A 530 -23.34 17.70 -5.75
C GLN A 530 -22.95 18.18 -4.35
N ARG A 531 -23.89 18.16 -3.39
CA ARG A 531 -23.62 18.54 -2.00
C ARG A 531 -22.56 17.64 -1.37
N ALA A 532 -22.66 16.33 -1.57
CA ALA A 532 -21.68 15.37 -1.05
C ALA A 532 -20.29 15.57 -1.67
N ALA A 533 -20.21 15.82 -2.98
CA ALA A 533 -18.98 16.08 -3.72
C ALA A 533 -18.30 17.38 -3.25
N ILE A 534 -19.07 18.45 -3.06
CA ILE A 534 -18.58 19.71 -2.49
C ILE A 534 -18.06 19.49 -1.07
N CYS A 535 -18.83 18.80 -0.21
CA CYS A 535 -18.38 18.44 1.14
C CYS A 535 -17.04 17.68 1.12
N ARG A 536 -16.87 16.73 0.21
CA ARG A 536 -15.60 15.99 0.02
C ARG A 536 -14.45 16.92 -0.37
N VAL A 537 -14.67 18.01 -1.12
CA VAL A 537 -13.61 19.02 -1.36
C VAL A 537 -13.21 19.70 -0.06
N PHE A 538 -14.19 20.14 0.73
CA PHE A 538 -13.93 20.81 2.01
C PHE A 538 -13.25 19.90 3.04
N GLU A 539 -13.46 18.59 3.00
CA GLU A 539 -12.69 17.64 3.84
C GLU A 539 -11.20 17.60 3.50
N VAL A 540 -10.83 17.86 2.25
CA VAL A 540 -9.42 18.04 1.88
C VAL A 540 -8.92 19.42 2.32
N LEU A 541 -9.75 20.46 2.20
CA LEU A 541 -9.41 21.80 2.69
C LEU A 541 -9.24 21.84 4.22
N GLU A 542 -9.98 21.02 4.98
CA GLU A 542 -9.77 20.82 6.42
C GLU A 542 -8.35 20.34 6.75
N ALA A 543 -7.69 19.60 5.85
CA ALA A 543 -6.31 19.12 6.01
C ALA A 543 -5.24 20.17 5.60
N ILE A 544 -5.65 21.15 4.79
CA ILE A 544 -4.79 22.24 4.28
C ILE A 544 -4.83 23.45 5.23
N GLY A 545 -6.02 23.84 5.66
CA GLY A 545 -6.28 25.03 6.47
C GLY A 545 -6.53 24.75 7.95
N PRO A 546 -7.04 25.74 8.70
CA PRO A 546 -7.41 25.61 10.11
C PRO A 546 -8.57 24.62 10.28
N ARG A 547 -8.25 23.40 10.73
CA ARG A 547 -9.18 22.25 10.75
C ARG A 547 -10.51 22.55 11.43
N GLU A 548 -10.51 23.17 12.61
CA GLU A 548 -11.74 23.43 13.37
C GLU A 548 -12.62 24.49 12.72
N SER A 549 -12.02 25.59 12.25
CA SER A 549 -12.73 26.69 11.58
C SER A 549 -13.39 26.24 10.28
N VAL A 550 -12.65 25.53 9.42
CA VAL A 550 -13.18 25.01 8.14
C VAL A 550 -14.32 24.02 8.41
N ARG A 551 -14.17 23.15 9.42
CA ARG A 551 -15.21 22.19 9.79
C ARG A 551 -16.48 22.85 10.29
N ALA A 552 -16.36 23.88 11.13
CA ALA A 552 -17.52 24.63 11.64
C ALA A 552 -18.31 25.29 10.51
N LEU A 553 -17.62 25.89 9.55
CA LEU A 553 -18.24 26.54 8.38
C LEU A 553 -18.84 25.53 7.40
N ARG A 554 -18.20 24.36 7.22
CA ARG A 554 -18.69 23.29 6.32
C ARG A 554 -20.12 22.85 6.66
N PHE A 555 -20.47 22.74 7.95
CA PHE A 555 -21.83 22.35 8.36
C PHE A 555 -22.91 23.36 7.97
N ARG A 556 -22.54 24.60 7.66
CA ARG A 556 -23.45 25.69 7.31
C ARG A 556 -23.56 25.95 5.80
N LEU A 557 -22.75 25.28 4.98
CA LEU A 557 -22.63 25.52 3.53
C LEU A 557 -23.95 25.52 2.76
N PHE A 558 -24.87 24.63 3.12
CA PHE A 558 -26.13 24.43 2.39
C PHE A 558 -27.37 24.83 3.19
N GLY A 559 -27.18 25.52 4.32
CA GLY A 559 -28.27 26.02 5.17
C GLY A 559 -28.58 27.49 4.91
N GLY A 560 -29.78 27.92 5.30
CA GLY A 560 -30.21 29.32 5.22
C GLY A 560 -30.56 29.79 3.80
N ASP A 561 -30.67 31.11 3.65
CA ASP A 561 -30.94 31.77 2.39
C ASP A 561 -29.67 31.96 1.54
N ARG A 562 -29.84 32.51 0.33
CA ARG A 562 -28.74 32.77 -0.62
C ARG A 562 -27.62 33.60 0.00
N GLU A 563 -27.97 34.62 0.78
CA GLU A 563 -27.03 35.53 1.43
C GLU A 563 -26.27 34.85 2.57
N SER A 564 -26.93 34.03 3.38
CA SER A 564 -26.28 33.21 4.42
C SER A 564 -25.20 32.30 3.84
N ARG A 565 -25.48 31.67 2.68
CA ARG A 565 -24.51 30.79 2.01
C ARG A 565 -23.33 31.56 1.45
N ARG A 566 -23.57 32.73 0.83
CA ARG A 566 -22.50 33.61 0.33
C ARG A 566 -21.54 34.00 1.45
N ARG A 567 -22.06 34.46 2.59
CA ARG A 567 -21.24 34.80 3.77
C ARG A 567 -20.39 33.64 4.26
N VAL A 568 -20.93 32.41 4.27
CA VAL A 568 -20.16 31.22 4.66
C VAL A 568 -19.02 30.96 3.67
N VAL A 569 -19.25 31.14 2.36
CA VAL A 569 -18.21 30.99 1.32
C VAL A 569 -17.13 32.06 1.46
N GLU A 570 -17.50 33.32 1.72
CA GLU A 570 -16.56 34.42 1.99
C GLU A 570 -15.68 34.12 3.21
N GLN A 571 -16.28 33.69 4.32
CA GLN A 571 -15.56 33.27 5.53
C GLN A 571 -14.61 32.09 5.27
N LEU A 572 -15.03 31.14 4.44
CA LEU A 572 -14.18 30.00 4.03
C LEU A 572 -13.01 30.45 3.16
N ALA A 573 -13.23 31.40 2.25
CA ALA A 573 -12.17 31.97 1.42
C ALA A 573 -11.13 32.71 2.30
N GLU A 574 -11.58 33.52 3.26
CA GLU A 574 -10.69 34.19 4.20
C GLU A 574 -9.88 33.21 5.07
N THR A 575 -10.53 32.13 5.52
CA THR A 575 -9.91 31.10 6.38
C THR A 575 -8.91 30.23 5.62
N CYS A 576 -9.15 29.97 4.34
CA CYS A 576 -8.36 29.06 3.51
C CYS A 576 -7.49 29.83 2.49
N SER A 577 -6.44 30.52 2.94
CA SER A 577 -5.56 31.34 2.07
C SER A 577 -4.97 30.59 0.86
N VAL A 578 -4.64 29.31 0.99
CA VAL A 578 -4.14 28.47 -0.13
C VAL A 578 -5.27 27.86 -0.97
N GLY A 579 -6.48 27.77 -0.40
CA GLY A 579 -7.66 27.19 -1.01
C GLY A 579 -8.64 28.20 -1.61
N VAL A 580 -8.35 29.51 -1.55
CA VAL A 580 -9.27 30.59 -1.99
C VAL A 580 -9.81 30.34 -3.39
N GLU A 581 -8.93 29.99 -4.34
CA GLU A 581 -9.31 29.74 -5.72
C GLU A 581 -10.27 28.54 -5.85
N ILE A 582 -10.03 27.48 -5.07
CA ILE A 582 -10.92 26.32 -5.00
C ILE A 582 -12.28 26.71 -4.42
N VAL A 583 -12.29 27.51 -3.34
CA VAL A 583 -13.53 27.97 -2.69
C VAL A 583 -14.34 28.85 -3.65
N ARG A 584 -13.68 29.79 -4.35
CA ARG A 584 -14.31 30.65 -5.37
C ARG A 584 -14.88 29.88 -6.54
N GLN A 585 -14.19 28.84 -7.01
CA GLN A 585 -14.73 27.98 -8.07
C GLN A 585 -16.00 27.24 -7.66
N LEU A 586 -16.16 26.92 -6.37
CA LEU A 586 -17.35 26.25 -5.84
C LEU A 586 -18.48 27.22 -5.47
N GLU A 587 -18.17 28.52 -5.31
CA GLU A 587 -19.12 29.55 -4.87
C GLU A 587 -20.45 29.52 -5.65
N PRO A 588 -20.47 29.49 -7.00
CA PRO A 588 -21.74 29.52 -7.74
C PRO A 588 -22.64 28.33 -7.41
N TRP A 589 -22.06 27.16 -7.15
CA TRP A 589 -22.82 25.92 -6.88
C TRP A 589 -23.23 25.77 -5.42
N ILE A 590 -22.63 26.55 -4.52
CA ILE A 590 -23.02 26.63 -3.12
C ILE A 590 -24.11 27.68 -2.95
N VAL A 591 -23.92 28.87 -3.53
CA VAL A 591 -24.85 30.01 -3.47
C VAL A 591 -26.11 29.71 -4.26
N ASP A 592 -25.99 29.09 -5.45
CA ASP A 592 -27.10 28.74 -6.34
C ASP A 592 -27.03 27.25 -6.72
N PRO A 593 -27.41 26.34 -5.80
CA PRO A 593 -27.20 24.90 -5.98
C PRO A 593 -28.10 24.27 -7.03
N VAL A 594 -29.25 24.88 -7.31
CA VAL A 594 -30.18 24.47 -8.37
C VAL A 594 -29.88 25.29 -9.62
N PRO A 595 -29.58 24.67 -10.77
CA PRO A 595 -29.39 25.40 -12.02
C PRO A 595 -30.64 26.17 -12.44
N THR A 596 -30.46 27.36 -12.99
CA THR A 596 -31.56 28.26 -13.40
C THR A 596 -31.80 28.29 -14.91
N GLU A 597 -30.82 27.91 -15.73
CA GLU A 597 -30.91 27.97 -17.19
C GLU A 597 -30.76 26.57 -17.82
N PRO A 598 -31.59 26.23 -18.82
CA PRO A 598 -31.56 24.93 -19.45
C PRO A 598 -30.51 24.77 -20.54
N VAL A 599 -29.85 23.61 -20.52
CA VAL A 599 -29.00 23.14 -21.62
C VAL A 599 -29.81 22.18 -22.49
N HIS A 600 -30.25 22.65 -23.66
CA HIS A 600 -30.93 21.82 -24.65
C HIS A 600 -29.92 21.20 -25.64
N ASP A 601 -29.17 20.19 -25.18
CA ASP A 601 -28.24 19.41 -26.01
C ASP A 601 -28.47 17.90 -25.86
N GLU A 602 -29.06 17.27 -26.89
CA GLU A 602 -29.32 15.83 -26.92
C GLU A 602 -28.03 14.98 -26.82
N THR A 603 -26.91 15.48 -27.33
CA THR A 603 -25.63 14.79 -27.22
C THR A 603 -25.07 14.83 -25.80
N ALA A 604 -25.34 15.90 -25.05
CA ALA A 604 -25.04 15.98 -23.63
C ALA A 604 -25.91 15.01 -22.83
N TRP A 605 -27.21 14.92 -23.15
CA TRP A 605 -28.15 13.98 -22.54
C TRP A 605 -27.72 12.52 -22.73
N ALA A 606 -27.32 12.12 -23.94
CA ALA A 606 -26.85 10.76 -24.20
C ALA A 606 -25.57 10.42 -23.42
N ARG A 607 -24.59 11.33 -23.41
CA ARG A 607 -23.32 11.14 -22.66
C ARG A 607 -23.53 11.09 -21.14
N ALA A 608 -24.41 11.92 -20.61
CA ALA A 608 -24.76 11.93 -19.20
C ALA A 608 -25.44 10.63 -18.78
N ARG A 609 -26.39 10.12 -19.59
CA ARG A 609 -27.04 8.82 -19.36
C ARG A 609 -26.05 7.66 -19.31
N GLU A 610 -25.16 7.54 -20.29
CA GLU A 610 -24.14 6.47 -20.30
C GLU A 610 -23.18 6.55 -19.10
N ARG A 611 -22.75 7.76 -18.71
CA ARG A 611 -21.89 7.96 -17.54
C ARG A 611 -22.59 7.57 -16.24
N LEU A 612 -23.80 8.07 -16.00
CA LEU A 612 -24.51 7.83 -14.75
C LEU A 612 -24.99 6.39 -14.63
N ALA A 613 -25.18 5.66 -15.74
CA ALA A 613 -25.42 4.22 -15.73
C ALA A 613 -24.25 3.42 -15.14
N LEU A 614 -23.03 3.99 -15.11
CA LEU A 614 -21.83 3.40 -14.50
C LEU A 614 -21.53 3.97 -13.09
N SER A 615 -22.43 4.78 -12.51
CA SER A 615 -22.23 5.37 -11.19
C SER A 615 -22.10 4.30 -10.10
N SER A 616 -21.27 4.55 -9.08
CA SER A 616 -21.22 3.68 -7.90
C SER A 616 -22.50 3.74 -7.06
N ASP A 617 -23.26 4.83 -7.15
CA ASP A 617 -24.52 4.99 -6.43
C ASP A 617 -25.65 4.20 -7.12
N ARG A 618 -26.22 3.24 -6.39
CA ARG A 618 -27.32 2.38 -6.87
C ARG A 618 -28.59 3.14 -7.23
N TYR A 619 -28.89 4.25 -6.53
CA TYR A 619 -30.08 5.05 -6.77
C TYR A 619 -29.95 5.85 -8.07
N LEU A 620 -28.76 6.41 -8.33
CA LEU A 620 -28.46 7.09 -9.60
C LEU A 620 -28.55 6.11 -10.77
N ARG A 621 -27.96 4.91 -10.65
CA ARG A 621 -28.09 3.87 -11.69
C ARG A 621 -29.54 3.49 -11.94
N GLY A 622 -30.31 3.23 -10.88
CA GLY A 622 -31.73 2.89 -10.98
C GLY A 622 -32.58 4.01 -11.62
N ALA A 623 -32.37 5.26 -11.21
CA ALA A 623 -33.06 6.41 -11.78
C ALA A 623 -32.73 6.59 -13.26
N ILE A 624 -31.49 6.32 -13.68
CA ILE A 624 -31.07 6.42 -15.08
C ILE A 624 -31.64 5.29 -15.93
N VAL A 625 -31.77 4.08 -15.40
CA VAL A 625 -32.51 3.01 -16.09
C VAL A 625 -33.96 3.44 -16.35
N TRP A 626 -34.61 4.08 -15.38
CA TRP A 626 -35.97 4.60 -15.54
C TRP A 626 -36.06 5.79 -16.50
N VAL A 627 -35.12 6.73 -16.45
CA VAL A 627 -35.08 7.86 -17.40
C VAL A 627 -34.79 7.36 -18.81
N ALA A 628 -33.89 6.40 -18.97
CA ALA A 628 -33.56 5.79 -20.26
C ALA A 628 -34.76 5.05 -20.89
N SER A 629 -35.65 4.46 -20.09
CA SER A 629 -36.84 3.78 -20.64
C SER A 629 -37.85 4.71 -21.32
N GLN A 630 -37.70 6.03 -21.13
CA GLN A 630 -38.56 7.05 -21.74
C GLN A 630 -38.00 7.53 -23.09
N SER A 631 -36.90 6.93 -23.56
CA SER A 631 -36.24 7.25 -24.81
C SER A 631 -36.08 6.00 -25.67
N ASP A 632 -36.32 6.13 -26.97
CA ASP A 632 -36.19 5.05 -27.95
C ASP A 632 -34.77 4.87 -28.51
N GLU A 633 -33.82 5.70 -28.07
CA GLU A 633 -32.46 5.69 -28.60
C GLU A 633 -31.73 4.35 -28.35
N PRO A 634 -30.87 3.90 -29.28
CA PRO A 634 -30.10 2.66 -29.09
C PRO A 634 -29.26 2.63 -27.81
N GLY A 635 -28.70 3.78 -27.40
CA GLY A 635 -27.98 3.93 -26.13
C GLY A 635 -28.89 3.72 -24.91
N ALA A 636 -30.10 4.27 -24.96
CA ALA A 636 -31.09 4.15 -23.90
C ALA A 636 -31.54 2.68 -23.72
N ARG A 637 -31.81 1.97 -24.82
CA ARG A 637 -32.14 0.53 -24.79
C ARG A 637 -31.01 -0.33 -24.21
N ARG A 638 -29.75 0.00 -24.51
CA ARG A 638 -28.58 -0.68 -23.91
C ARG A 638 -28.51 -0.47 -22.40
N ILE A 639 -28.77 0.75 -21.91
CA ILE A 639 -28.79 1.05 -20.47
C ILE A 639 -29.88 0.24 -19.77
N VAL A 640 -31.10 0.22 -20.32
CA VAL A 640 -32.23 -0.54 -19.75
C VAL A 640 -31.92 -2.05 -19.74
N GLY A 641 -31.43 -2.59 -20.86
CA GLY A 641 -31.03 -4.01 -20.94
C GLY A 641 -29.86 -4.37 -20.04
N GLY A 642 -28.89 -3.46 -19.87
CA GLY A 642 -27.76 -3.60 -18.95
C GLY A 642 -28.21 -3.70 -17.48
N GLY A 643 -29.26 -2.97 -17.10
CA GLY A 643 -29.84 -3.00 -15.75
C GLY A 643 -30.27 -4.40 -15.29
N LEU A 644 -30.68 -5.30 -16.20
CA LEU A 644 -31.02 -6.69 -15.87
C LEU A 644 -29.82 -7.48 -15.29
N LYS A 645 -28.60 -7.07 -15.62
CA LYS A 645 -27.34 -7.70 -15.19
C LYS A 645 -26.60 -6.90 -14.10
N ASP A 646 -27.21 -5.84 -13.56
CA ASP A 646 -26.59 -5.02 -12.50
C ASP A 646 -26.36 -5.86 -11.24
N ALA A 647 -25.32 -5.51 -10.47
CA ALA A 647 -25.01 -6.17 -9.21
C ALA A 647 -26.07 -5.91 -8.13
N ASP A 648 -26.69 -4.73 -8.13
CA ASP A 648 -27.65 -4.31 -7.12
C ASP A 648 -29.09 -4.81 -7.44
N PRO A 649 -29.79 -5.45 -6.48
CA PRO A 649 -31.15 -5.93 -6.69
C PRO A 649 -32.16 -4.85 -7.11
N LEU A 650 -32.03 -3.61 -6.61
CA LEU A 650 -32.94 -2.52 -6.92
C LEU A 650 -32.91 -2.18 -8.41
N VAL A 651 -31.70 -2.08 -8.97
CA VAL A 651 -31.50 -1.74 -10.39
C VAL A 651 -32.05 -2.85 -11.29
N ARG A 652 -31.83 -4.12 -10.91
CA ARG A 652 -32.40 -5.27 -11.62
C ARG A 652 -33.92 -5.28 -11.60
N GLU A 653 -34.53 -4.99 -10.45
CA GLU A 653 -35.98 -4.92 -10.32
C GLU A 653 -36.56 -3.85 -11.25
N ILE A 654 -35.98 -2.65 -11.27
CA ILE A 654 -36.42 -1.54 -12.13
C ILE A 654 -36.34 -1.94 -13.60
N ALA A 655 -35.19 -2.46 -14.04
CA ALA A 655 -35.00 -2.91 -15.42
C ALA A 655 -35.99 -4.02 -15.81
N HIS A 656 -36.21 -4.99 -14.91
CA HIS A 656 -37.13 -6.09 -15.13
C HIS A 656 -38.58 -5.59 -15.27
N ARG A 657 -39.02 -4.66 -14.40
CA ARG A 657 -40.37 -4.09 -14.48
C ARG A 657 -40.59 -3.28 -15.76
N ILE A 658 -39.59 -2.50 -16.16
CA ILE A 658 -39.63 -1.71 -17.41
C ILE A 658 -39.73 -2.62 -18.63
N LEU A 659 -38.96 -3.71 -18.69
CA LEU A 659 -38.90 -4.59 -19.87
C LEU A 659 -39.99 -5.66 -19.92
N PHE A 660 -40.45 -6.14 -18.77
CA PHE A 660 -41.27 -7.36 -18.67
C PHE A 660 -42.57 -7.19 -17.87
N GLY A 661 -43.04 -5.97 -17.62
CA GLY A 661 -44.16 -5.70 -16.71
C GLY A 661 -45.44 -6.54 -16.91
N LYS A 662 -45.53 -7.69 -16.20
CA LYS A 662 -46.60 -8.24 -15.32
C LYS A 662 -46.05 -9.41 -14.47
N PRO A 663 -46.63 -9.70 -13.29
CA PRO A 663 -46.10 -9.41 -11.94
C PRO A 663 -44.97 -10.35 -11.46
N ALA A 664 -44.27 -9.90 -10.40
CA ALA A 664 -43.27 -10.67 -9.66
C ALA A 664 -43.84 -12.00 -9.11
N PRO A 665 -43.00 -13.03 -8.87
CA PRO A 665 -43.42 -14.34 -8.37
C PRO A 665 -44.21 -14.29 -7.05
N PRO A 666 -44.98 -15.36 -6.72
CA PRO A 666 -46.17 -15.34 -5.84
C PRO A 666 -45.96 -15.03 -4.34
N TYR A 667 -44.77 -14.60 -3.90
CA TYR A 667 -44.47 -14.35 -2.49
C TYR A 667 -44.41 -12.86 -2.12
N VAL A 668 -44.74 -11.95 -3.04
CA VAL A 668 -44.84 -10.51 -2.75
C VAL A 668 -46.29 -10.07 -2.99
N PRO A 669 -47.03 -9.57 -1.99
CA PRO A 669 -48.38 -9.06 -2.18
C PRO A 669 -48.35 -7.87 -3.15
N PHE A 670 -49.36 -7.83 -4.03
CA PHE A 670 -49.62 -6.87 -5.11
C PHE A 670 -48.99 -5.47 -4.95
N ASN A 671 -48.27 -4.98 -5.97
CA ASN A 671 -47.80 -3.58 -6.08
C ASN A 671 -47.65 -3.17 -7.55
N GLY A 672 -48.39 -2.14 -7.97
CA GLY A 672 -48.41 -1.55 -9.32
C GLY A 672 -47.33 -0.50 -9.58
N LEU A 673 -46.61 -0.04 -8.55
CA LEU A 673 -45.44 0.84 -8.66
C LEU A 673 -44.12 0.12 -8.29
N ALA A 674 -43.06 0.36 -9.06
CA ALA A 674 -41.69 -0.01 -8.70
C ALA A 674 -41.21 0.81 -7.47
N ASP A 675 -40.29 0.27 -6.67
CA ASP A 675 -39.81 0.97 -5.46
C ASP A 675 -39.27 2.37 -5.75
N LEU A 676 -38.61 2.58 -6.89
CA LEU A 676 -38.11 3.90 -7.26
C LEU A 676 -39.22 4.89 -7.66
N GLN A 677 -40.34 4.40 -8.21
CA GLN A 677 -41.53 5.23 -8.46
C GLN A 677 -42.24 5.57 -7.16
N LYS A 678 -42.36 4.62 -6.23
CA LYS A 678 -42.84 4.89 -4.87
C LYS A 678 -41.96 5.92 -4.17
N MET A 679 -40.64 5.80 -4.24
CA MET A 679 -39.70 6.77 -3.67
C MET A 679 -39.90 8.17 -4.27
N GLN A 680 -40.08 8.27 -5.59
CA GLN A 680 -40.34 9.55 -6.26
C GLN A 680 -41.66 10.16 -5.83
N TYR A 681 -42.74 9.37 -5.76
CA TYR A 681 -44.04 9.83 -5.32
C TYR A 681 -44.04 10.25 -3.85
N LEU A 682 -43.54 9.38 -2.97
CA LEU A 682 -43.44 9.63 -1.52
C LEU A 682 -42.64 10.90 -1.24
N ARG A 683 -41.54 11.13 -1.96
CA ARG A 683 -40.76 12.37 -1.85
C ARG A 683 -41.58 13.63 -2.12
N GLY A 684 -42.55 13.57 -3.03
CA GLY A 684 -43.47 14.69 -3.34
C GLY A 684 -44.42 15.01 -2.18
N ILE A 685 -44.64 14.06 -1.27
CA ILE A 685 -45.46 14.24 -0.08
C ILE A 685 -44.70 15.08 0.94
N ARG A 686 -45.32 16.17 1.43
CA ARG A 686 -44.72 17.07 2.43
C ARG A 686 -44.11 16.32 3.61
N LEU A 687 -44.83 15.31 4.10
CA LEU A 687 -44.42 14.45 5.21
C LEU A 687 -43.06 13.76 4.99
N PHE A 688 -42.74 13.36 3.76
CA PHE A 688 -41.51 12.63 3.43
C PHE A 688 -40.51 13.45 2.59
N SER A 689 -40.79 14.72 2.35
CA SER A 689 -39.97 15.61 1.51
C SER A 689 -38.52 15.78 2.00
N GLY A 690 -38.27 15.56 3.30
CA GLY A 690 -36.96 15.63 3.94
C GLY A 690 -36.16 14.31 3.95
N LEU A 691 -36.71 13.22 3.41
CA LEU A 691 -36.08 11.90 3.45
C LEU A 691 -34.98 11.75 2.40
N ASP A 692 -33.86 11.14 2.80
CA ASP A 692 -32.81 10.73 1.88
C ASP A 692 -33.24 9.45 1.12
N PRO A 693 -32.59 9.10 -0.02
CA PRO A 693 -32.97 7.92 -0.82
C PRO A 693 -32.96 6.62 -0.04
N GLU A 694 -32.04 6.47 0.93
CA GLU A 694 -31.98 5.32 1.82
C GLU A 694 -33.21 5.24 2.73
N ASP A 695 -33.65 6.37 3.29
CA ASP A 695 -34.84 6.47 4.12
C ASP A 695 -36.12 6.21 3.30
N LEU A 696 -36.19 6.74 2.07
CA LEU A 696 -37.31 6.51 1.14
C LEU A 696 -37.40 5.06 0.70
N HIS A 697 -36.27 4.41 0.42
CA HIS A 697 -36.24 2.99 0.10
C HIS A 697 -36.66 2.14 1.30
N ASP A 698 -36.14 2.46 2.50
CA ASP A 698 -36.56 1.82 3.75
C ASP A 698 -38.09 1.90 3.92
N LEU A 699 -38.67 3.08 3.65
CA LEU A 699 -40.13 3.31 3.66
C LEU A 699 -40.85 2.40 2.67
N CYS A 700 -40.40 2.31 1.41
CA CYS A 700 -41.00 1.44 0.39
C CYS A 700 -41.13 -0.03 0.83
N GLY A 701 -40.20 -0.53 1.65
CA GLY A 701 -40.20 -1.90 2.16
C GLY A 701 -41.37 -2.26 3.09
N PHE A 702 -42.16 -1.28 3.53
CA PHE A 702 -43.37 -1.50 4.32
C PHE A 702 -44.56 -0.65 3.85
N VAL A 703 -44.57 -0.32 2.57
CA VAL A 703 -45.66 0.36 1.88
C VAL A 703 -46.33 -0.60 0.89
N THR A 704 -47.65 -0.73 0.98
CA THR A 704 -48.47 -1.52 0.07
C THR A 704 -49.51 -0.66 -0.63
N GLU A 705 -49.71 -0.90 -1.92
CA GLU A 705 -50.74 -0.22 -2.71
C GLU A 705 -52.10 -0.91 -2.54
N GLU A 706 -53.14 -0.14 -2.20
CA GLU A 706 -54.50 -0.63 -1.98
C GLU A 706 -55.53 0.24 -2.71
N THR A 707 -56.63 -0.36 -3.16
CA THR A 707 -57.73 0.33 -3.83
C THR A 707 -59.01 0.08 -3.06
N PHE A 708 -59.72 1.16 -2.72
CA PHE A 708 -60.99 1.11 -2.01
C PHE A 708 -62.12 1.59 -2.92
N ARG A 709 -63.24 0.85 -2.93
CA ARG A 709 -64.44 1.17 -3.70
C ARG A 709 -65.35 2.15 -2.95
N PRO A 710 -66.23 2.90 -3.63
CA PRO A 710 -67.25 3.69 -2.96
C PRO A 710 -68.06 2.84 -1.98
N GLY A 711 -68.21 3.32 -0.74
CA GLY A 711 -68.89 2.61 0.35
C GLY A 711 -67.98 1.80 1.28
N GLU A 712 -66.71 1.57 0.90
CA GLU A 712 -65.71 1.00 1.82
C GLU A 712 -65.18 2.08 2.79
N THR A 713 -64.46 1.67 3.83
CA THR A 713 -63.86 2.57 4.82
C THR A 713 -62.35 2.37 4.86
N LEU A 714 -61.57 3.46 4.84
CA LEU A 714 -60.11 3.39 5.03
C LEU A 714 -59.78 3.20 6.52
N CYS A 715 -60.41 4.00 7.37
CA CYS A 715 -60.37 3.91 8.83
C CYS A 715 -61.63 4.51 9.43
N SER A 716 -62.08 4.02 10.58
CA SER A 716 -63.26 4.51 11.29
C SER A 716 -62.85 5.33 12.52
N GLU A 717 -63.64 6.34 12.87
CA GLU A 717 -63.48 7.09 14.11
C GLU A 717 -63.53 6.13 15.33
N GLY A 718 -62.64 6.33 16.29
CA GLY A 718 -62.53 5.50 17.49
C GLY A 718 -61.77 4.18 17.33
N ASP A 719 -61.35 3.81 16.11
CA ASP A 719 -60.54 2.61 15.89
C ASP A 719 -59.20 2.72 16.65
N VAL A 720 -58.85 1.66 17.40
CA VAL A 720 -57.60 1.55 18.20
C VAL A 720 -56.66 0.43 17.73
N ASP A 721 -57.18 -0.54 16.97
CA ASP A 721 -56.47 -1.79 16.64
C ASP A 721 -55.51 -1.66 15.44
N ASN A 722 -55.52 -0.52 14.75
CA ASN A 722 -54.71 -0.29 13.56
C ASN A 722 -54.12 1.14 13.59
N ASP A 723 -52.80 1.25 13.49
CA ASP A 723 -52.05 2.51 13.47
C ASP A 723 -51.49 2.86 12.07
N ASP A 724 -51.84 2.09 11.05
CA ASP A 724 -51.42 2.33 9.67
C ASP A 724 -51.95 3.68 9.18
N PHE A 725 -51.29 4.29 8.21
CA PHE A 725 -51.79 5.52 7.63
C PHE A 725 -51.71 5.46 6.12
N PHE A 726 -52.50 6.29 5.47
CA PHE A 726 -52.74 6.19 4.04
C PHE A 726 -52.31 7.47 3.34
N VAL A 727 -51.61 7.32 2.21
CA VAL A 727 -51.28 8.40 1.29
C VAL A 727 -52.14 8.24 0.05
N VAL A 728 -52.90 9.25 -0.33
CA VAL A 728 -53.79 9.17 -1.50
C VAL A 728 -52.98 9.25 -2.79
N LEU A 729 -53.03 8.20 -3.61
CA LEU A 729 -52.43 8.15 -4.95
C LEU A 729 -53.36 8.72 -6.03
N GLU A 730 -54.65 8.39 -5.96
CA GLU A 730 -55.64 8.77 -6.97
C GLU A 730 -57.04 8.69 -6.35
N GLY A 731 -57.94 9.60 -6.73
CA GLY A 731 -59.30 9.69 -6.19
C GLY A 731 -59.43 10.66 -5.01
N ARG A 732 -60.56 10.59 -4.30
CA ARG A 732 -60.86 11.47 -3.15
C ARG A 732 -61.52 10.69 -2.01
N ALA A 733 -61.27 11.09 -0.77
CA ALA A 733 -61.96 10.56 0.40
C ALA A 733 -62.61 11.67 1.24
N SER A 734 -63.85 11.45 1.70
CA SER A 734 -64.49 12.29 2.73
C SER A 734 -63.97 11.90 4.11
N VAL A 735 -63.62 12.88 4.93
CA VAL A 735 -63.30 12.70 6.35
C VAL A 735 -64.48 13.24 7.15
N SER A 736 -65.13 12.40 7.95
CA SER A 736 -66.28 12.77 8.78
C SER A 736 -66.05 12.45 10.26
N VAL A 737 -66.67 13.23 11.14
CA VAL A 737 -66.72 12.99 12.58
C VAL A 737 -68.15 12.83 13.03
N THR A 738 -68.36 12.03 14.08
CA THR A 738 -69.67 11.77 14.67
C THR A 738 -70.00 12.89 15.65
N THR A 739 -71.03 13.66 15.33
CA THR A 739 -71.56 14.72 16.20
C THR A 739 -72.91 14.32 16.78
N PRO A 740 -73.41 14.98 17.85
CA PRO A 740 -74.76 14.72 18.37
C PRO A 740 -75.88 14.85 17.32
N ASP A 741 -75.65 15.66 16.27
CA ASP A 741 -76.60 15.90 15.17
C ASP A 741 -76.40 14.94 13.96
N GLY A 742 -75.47 13.97 14.06
CA GLY A 742 -75.15 13.00 13.01
C GLY A 742 -73.69 13.06 12.52
N GLU A 743 -73.38 12.31 11.46
CA GLU A 743 -72.06 12.38 10.81
C GLU A 743 -71.89 13.72 10.08
N ARG A 744 -70.79 14.43 10.36
CA ARG A 744 -70.43 15.70 9.71
C ARG A 744 -69.13 15.55 8.93
N GLU A 745 -69.14 15.85 7.64
CA GLU A 745 -67.91 15.96 6.83
C GLU A 745 -67.08 17.18 7.31
N VAL A 746 -65.82 16.94 7.69
CA VAL A 746 -64.88 17.96 8.22
C VAL A 746 -63.75 18.29 7.24
N ALA A 747 -63.42 17.37 6.33
CA ALA A 747 -62.43 17.59 5.28
C ALA A 747 -62.65 16.64 4.09
N VAL A 748 -62.05 16.98 2.95
CA VAL A 748 -62.00 16.10 1.77
C VAL A 748 -60.54 15.92 1.38
N LEU A 749 -60.07 14.69 1.42
CA LEU A 749 -58.71 14.32 1.05
C LEU A 749 -58.60 14.18 -0.47
N ALA A 750 -57.55 14.76 -1.03
CA ALA A 750 -57.16 14.67 -2.42
C ALA A 750 -55.80 13.99 -2.59
N GLU A 751 -55.38 13.81 -3.85
CA GLU A 751 -54.08 13.26 -4.20
C GLU A 751 -52.93 13.97 -3.46
N GLY A 752 -51.99 13.17 -2.94
CA GLY A 752 -50.84 13.66 -2.18
C GLY A 752 -51.13 13.98 -0.71
N GLU A 753 -52.38 13.90 -0.26
CA GLU A 753 -52.74 14.07 1.14
C GLU A 753 -52.64 12.77 1.94
N VAL A 754 -52.41 12.93 3.24
CA VAL A 754 -52.20 11.84 4.20
C VAL A 754 -53.35 11.80 5.20
N VAL A 755 -53.78 10.60 5.57
CA VAL A 755 -54.78 10.38 6.63
C VAL A 755 -54.36 9.28 7.58
N GLY A 756 -54.68 9.48 8.85
CA GLY A 756 -54.38 8.54 9.91
C GLY A 756 -53.00 8.74 10.54
N GLU A 757 -52.25 9.74 10.11
CA GLU A 757 -50.92 10.06 10.63
C GLU A 757 -50.94 10.45 12.11
N MET A 758 -52.02 11.06 12.61
CA MET A 758 -52.12 11.48 14.02
C MET A 758 -52.07 10.29 14.97
N SER A 759 -52.97 9.31 14.77
CA SER A 759 -53.04 8.08 15.56
C SER A 759 -51.74 7.26 15.46
N MET A 760 -51.07 7.30 14.30
CA MET A 760 -49.75 6.68 14.14
C MET A 760 -48.71 7.31 15.08
N LEU A 761 -48.80 8.60 15.41
CA LEU A 761 -47.78 9.31 16.20
C LEU A 761 -47.99 9.25 17.70
N ASP A 762 -49.22 9.49 18.15
CA ASP A 762 -49.54 9.59 19.57
C ASP A 762 -50.14 8.30 20.14
N GLY A 763 -50.52 7.35 19.27
CA GLY A 763 -51.17 6.10 19.66
C GLY A 763 -52.63 6.28 20.12
N SER A 764 -53.21 7.46 19.93
CA SER A 764 -54.61 7.74 20.25
C SER A 764 -55.56 7.04 19.28
N PRO A 765 -56.84 6.81 19.64
CA PRO A 765 -57.86 6.34 18.71
C PRO A 765 -57.99 7.26 17.49
N ARG A 766 -58.45 6.73 16.35
CA ARG A 766 -58.68 7.55 15.14
C ARG A 766 -59.64 8.70 15.44
N SER A 767 -59.28 9.90 15.01
CA SER A 767 -60.04 11.13 15.25
C SER A 767 -61.22 11.35 14.31
N ALA A 768 -61.32 10.58 13.22
CA ALA A 768 -62.36 10.73 12.20
C ALA A 768 -62.47 9.47 11.33
N THR A 769 -63.64 9.29 10.71
CA THR A 769 -63.90 8.25 9.71
C THR A 769 -63.52 8.74 8.32
N ALA A 770 -62.78 7.94 7.54
CA ALA A 770 -62.39 8.27 6.17
C ALA A 770 -63.00 7.28 5.15
N ARG A 771 -63.78 7.78 4.19
CA ARG A 771 -64.48 6.97 3.17
C ARG A 771 -64.19 7.47 1.74
N PRO A 772 -64.03 6.58 0.74
CA PRO A 772 -63.88 6.98 -0.66
C PRO A 772 -65.12 7.70 -1.20
N LYS A 773 -64.93 8.76 -1.99
CA LYS A 773 -66.01 9.43 -2.75
C LYS A 773 -66.34 8.63 -4.03
N ALA A 774 -67.33 9.11 -4.80
CA ALA A 774 -67.72 8.51 -6.08
C ALA A 774 -66.51 8.37 -7.02
N GLY A 775 -66.28 7.15 -7.55
CA GLY A 775 -65.12 6.80 -8.38
C GLY A 775 -64.08 5.88 -7.69
N GLY A 776 -64.18 5.70 -6.36
CA GLY A 776 -63.21 4.93 -5.59
C GLY A 776 -61.93 5.73 -5.30
N ILE A 777 -60.98 5.11 -4.61
CA ILE A 777 -59.70 5.72 -4.26
C ILE A 777 -58.58 4.67 -4.29
N ARG A 778 -57.40 5.08 -4.72
CA ARG A 778 -56.17 4.29 -4.66
C ARG A 778 -55.21 4.96 -3.69
N VAL A 779 -54.60 4.18 -2.80
CA VAL A 779 -53.76 4.68 -1.72
C VAL A 779 -52.50 3.85 -1.54
N LEU A 780 -51.47 4.45 -0.96
CA LEU A 780 -50.36 3.74 -0.33
C LEU A 780 -50.68 3.58 1.16
N ARG A 781 -50.91 2.35 1.60
CA ARG A 781 -50.97 2.01 3.03
C ARG A 781 -49.55 1.88 3.57
N VAL A 782 -49.25 2.63 4.62
CA VAL A 782 -47.96 2.64 5.31
C VAL A 782 -48.13 2.03 6.69
N SER A 783 -47.30 1.03 7.00
CA SER A 783 -47.35 0.40 8.32
C SER A 783 -46.93 1.37 9.43
N GLY A 784 -47.85 1.68 10.35
CA GLY A 784 -47.62 2.64 11.44
C GLY A 784 -46.53 2.19 12.40
N GLU A 785 -46.62 0.93 12.86
CA GLU A 785 -45.64 0.30 13.75
C GLU A 785 -44.22 0.33 13.15
N LYS A 786 -44.08 -0.07 11.88
CA LYS A 786 -42.77 -0.11 11.20
C LYS A 786 -42.22 1.30 10.96
N PHE A 787 -43.08 2.26 10.62
CA PHE A 787 -42.70 3.66 10.45
C PHE A 787 -42.16 4.26 11.77
N ARG A 788 -42.91 4.11 12.88
CA ARG A 788 -42.49 4.56 14.22
C ARG A 788 -41.17 3.94 14.65
N ARG A 789 -40.98 2.64 14.44
CA ARG A 789 -39.77 1.94 14.89
C ARG A 789 -38.54 2.27 14.05
N ARG A 790 -38.68 2.45 12.74
CA ARG A 790 -37.53 2.53 11.81
C ARG A 790 -37.19 3.94 11.34
N LEU A 791 -38.19 4.80 11.12
CA LEU A 791 -37.99 6.12 10.51
C LEU A 791 -38.16 7.25 11.51
N LEU A 792 -39.20 7.23 12.36
CA LEU A 792 -39.49 8.33 13.29
C LEU A 792 -38.31 8.76 14.20
N PRO A 793 -37.39 7.86 14.66
CA PRO A 793 -36.22 8.25 15.45
C PRO A 793 -35.18 9.08 14.68
N ARG A 794 -35.26 9.16 13.35
CA ARG A 794 -34.32 9.93 12.53
C ARG A 794 -34.77 11.40 12.53
N ALA A 795 -33.91 12.31 13.00
CA ALA A 795 -34.24 13.75 13.13
C ALA A 795 -34.75 14.41 11.84
N ARG A 796 -34.31 13.92 10.67
CA ARG A 796 -34.74 14.40 9.35
C ARG A 796 -36.19 14.04 8.99
N VAL A 797 -36.75 13.02 9.64
CA VAL A 797 -38.15 12.57 9.50
C VAL A 797 -39.07 13.36 10.43
N ALA A 798 -38.63 13.62 11.66
CA ALA A 798 -39.45 14.27 12.68
C ALA A 798 -39.79 15.73 12.35
N ALA A 799 -38.87 16.49 11.75
CA ALA A 799 -39.09 17.92 11.51
C ALA A 799 -40.20 18.24 10.47
N PRO A 800 -40.23 17.63 9.26
CA PRO A 800 -41.34 17.83 8.30
C PRO A 800 -42.70 17.37 8.82
N LEU A 801 -42.71 16.27 9.60
CA LEU A 801 -43.88 15.75 10.27
C LEU A 801 -44.46 16.76 11.26
N LEU A 802 -43.64 17.30 12.17
CA LEU A 802 -44.07 18.32 13.13
C LEU A 802 -44.60 19.58 12.44
N ALA A 803 -43.97 20.00 11.34
CA ALA A 803 -44.46 21.13 10.54
C ALA A 803 -45.84 20.87 9.92
N THR A 804 -46.07 19.65 9.42
CA THR A 804 -47.36 19.23 8.83
C THR A 804 -48.48 19.22 9.88
N LEU A 805 -48.21 18.69 11.08
CA LEU A 805 -49.18 18.71 12.18
C LEU A 805 -49.52 20.13 12.65
N ALA A 806 -48.51 21.00 12.78
CA ALA A 806 -48.70 22.39 13.19
C ALA A 806 -49.57 23.19 12.19
N GLU A 807 -49.48 22.88 10.90
CA GLU A 807 -50.35 23.46 9.86
C GLU A 807 -51.79 22.96 9.97
N ARG A 808 -51.99 21.65 10.18
CA ARG A 808 -53.33 21.06 10.35
C ARG A 808 -54.08 21.65 11.55
N ILE A 809 -53.41 21.82 12.69
CA ILE A 809 -54.01 22.44 13.89
C ILE A 809 -54.47 23.88 13.58
N ARG A 810 -53.70 24.64 12.80
CA ARG A 810 -54.09 26.00 12.38
C ARG A 810 -55.34 26.01 11.50
N ASN A 811 -55.47 25.01 10.62
CA ASN A 811 -56.59 24.92 9.68
C ASN A 811 -57.89 24.40 10.33
N VAL A 812 -57.81 23.71 11.47
CA VAL A 812 -58.98 23.26 12.26
C VAL A 812 -59.52 24.38 13.17
N SER A 813 -58.71 25.42 13.43
CA SER A 813 -59.06 26.55 14.31
C SER A 813 -59.81 27.69 13.60
N HIS A 814 -60.13 27.52 12.32
CA HIS A 814 -60.91 28.42 11.46
C HIS A 814 -62.08 27.66 10.87
#